data_AF-A0A3N2M3S7-F1
#
_entry.id   AF-A0A3N2M3S7-F1
#
_cell.length_a   1.000
_cell.length_b   1.000
_cell.length_c   1.000
_cell.angle_alpha   90.00
_cell.angle_beta   90.00
_cell.angle_gamma   90.00
#
_symmetry.space_group_name_H-M   'P 1'
#
loop_
_entity.id
_entity.type
_entity.pdbx_description
1 polymer ?
#
loop_
_entity_poly.entity_id
_entity_poly.type
_entity_poly.pdbx_seq_one_letter_code
_entity_poly.pdbx_strand_id
1 'polypeptide(L)'
;MNRIFKYIPIALVAAVLGACADKALWNEEEIGSGEAEISGALSFRSYASALDSRTGGTTLDELGSLTVLAYTADGSTLVSRQVFTTGGGGLDVQYTNTSAPTDAVKPNTSTPTGKGSFSMSLPYGRYKIYAVANADISGYSDADLSTDTRLKEISFTWQNDVAKNGQMFGWFTTNTPTAVSAEKKFDADVVTINRRDITLSAWLVRLASKVTVSFDASGLKENVFVYLKSVQIKDIPKTCTLGVSNTPAENEVEPNGEIAYYYDRQAMPDGPSLGDYNIETYPSVLTNGNPTLGSDHTHGADALFFYENDQGKGKDKAQDADKNGVIDFPDGNNGKPGDGFKDEKRAGTYIEVKAYYISRNTDRAGQGEITYRFMLGKDVATSYEALRNYHFKLTLMLKGYANDVDWHIEYEQEERKIIAPNPYYISYLYNHSMMLPLTIKTGNATITKIKAEIVSNNWAPMNADNGLSGNIITSSNDWQYFNSYYLYWKGVDNPVAYPWNGFLSLRKTEQTDITGTLPVTVNSNKSYYESANRGNVEYTDFSPTSESVSVSDALIDGKPHIALSKDGVDNTYVVNVPLWTRAKTLISQTGYTGNNPYVAYRRQAKVKFTVTLSDGTVMTTDNKEDYQNGENVEIQQVRRIVNPKGIYRAANETGSFDVDLKVLPDEESTSFVSLKSDGPWRAYVIRDTKRGEGNATGWNDANGTIRLEGGSETTAGTIDVKDRNGITRTYQTVEGKTGSSMQFKVVFNGTASASPNHAIIRVEYQNYTCYHLIFVRQGYDPDDIINGGAKWMTSNNVAFNQVAASPLDEGSMFKFGDWSQPIDASNNKNGKSPWTKVTPNDFIANVAGDNPLKLYPSGEAKWENINRKGTTTAANSFPDQTGMRVAEEVDYLALRNHEDVEQGFGVLYGDKSSRCLNDIEDVYGYDRTHTDRGMRGCFVYNYRTGKNMFLPIGASGYGHRKDEQTVNGTTYRGVLRYAASTRWGYFNAQKPESYPNGINDAPLFFDLFRRPGACYWYRVPAMHDGTNYPTWDINYFSFDFGTIPGGNVKNGDDALFVRSISTK
;
A
#
# COMPACT_ATOMS: atom_id res chain seq x y z
N MET A 1 28.66 59.09 -33.69
CA MET A 1 27.97 60.32 -34.18
C MET A 1 27.61 61.19 -32.97
N ASN A 2 27.24 62.46 -33.21
CA ASN A 2 26.65 63.49 -32.32
C ASN A 2 26.21 63.04 -30.90
N ARG A 3 26.57 63.67 -29.77
CA ARG A 3 26.74 65.09 -29.33
C ARG A 3 25.57 65.55 -28.42
N ILE A 4 25.93 65.95 -27.18
CA ILE A 4 25.56 67.23 -26.49
C ILE A 4 24.07 67.41 -26.07
N PHE A 5 23.64 67.96 -24.91
CA PHE A 5 24.18 68.83 -23.80
C PHE A 5 23.82 68.17 -22.41
N LYS A 6 23.82 68.71 -21.16
CA LYS A 6 24.16 69.94 -20.37
C LYS A 6 24.27 69.50 -18.86
N TYR A 7 24.53 70.25 -17.77
CA TYR A 7 24.76 71.67 -17.41
C TYR A 7 25.82 71.71 -16.25
N ILE A 8 26.53 72.83 -16.04
CA ILE A 8 27.73 73.03 -15.17
C ILE A 8 27.82 74.54 -14.78
N PRO A 9 28.46 75.06 -13.68
CA PRO A 9 29.10 74.51 -12.45
C PRO A 9 28.53 75.12 -11.11
N ILE A 10 29.18 74.93 -9.93
CA ILE A 10 29.79 76.00 -9.05
C ILE A 10 30.24 75.55 -7.61
N ALA A 11 31.45 76.00 -7.20
CA ALA A 11 32.00 76.24 -5.83
C ALA A 11 32.22 75.09 -4.80
N LEU A 12 33.03 75.25 -3.73
CA LEU A 12 34.36 75.88 -3.47
C LEU A 12 34.77 75.60 -1.98
N VAL A 13 35.98 76.02 -1.54
CA VAL A 13 36.49 76.09 -0.13
C VAL A 13 36.93 74.73 0.47
N ALA A 14 38.04 74.59 1.22
CA ALA A 14 39.34 75.29 1.30
C ALA A 14 40.36 74.43 2.11
N ALA A 15 41.64 74.87 2.14
CA ALA A 15 42.71 74.65 3.14
C ALA A 15 42.62 73.46 4.15
N VAL A 16 43.68 72.68 4.42
CA VAL A 16 45.07 73.06 4.74
C VAL A 16 46.04 71.92 4.36
N LEU A 17 47.24 72.23 3.85
CA LEU A 17 48.38 71.31 3.80
C LEU A 17 49.53 71.89 4.64
N GLY A 18 49.86 71.25 5.77
CA GLY A 18 50.72 71.89 6.78
C GLY A 18 51.15 71.00 7.96
N ALA A 19 51.47 69.73 7.72
CA ALA A 19 52.25 68.91 8.65
C ALA A 19 52.99 67.80 7.88
N CYS A 20 54.25 67.56 8.24
CA CYS A 20 55.04 66.40 7.83
C CYS A 20 55.70 65.83 9.09
N ALA A 21 56.00 64.52 9.06
CA ALA A 21 56.36 63.69 10.22
C ALA A 21 55.20 63.53 11.26
N ASP A 22 55.07 62.40 11.97
CA ASP A 22 55.92 61.20 11.97
C ASP A 22 55.17 59.93 11.59
N LYS A 23 55.85 59.05 10.85
CA LYS A 23 55.43 57.65 10.61
C LYS A 23 56.61 56.67 10.78
N ALA A 24 57.63 57.09 11.54
CA ALA A 24 58.96 56.48 11.57
C ALA A 24 59.62 56.46 12.98
N LEU A 25 58.82 56.53 14.06
CA LEU A 25 59.31 56.41 15.45
C LEU A 25 58.44 55.49 16.35
N TRP A 26 57.49 54.75 15.78
CA TRP A 26 56.68 53.80 16.55
C TRP A 26 57.29 52.40 16.46
N ASN A 27 57.92 51.96 17.54
CA ASN A 27 58.19 50.55 17.77
C ASN A 27 56.87 49.87 18.18
N GLU A 28 56.43 48.82 17.45
CA GLU A 28 55.13 48.19 17.71
C GLU A 28 55.05 47.50 19.08
N GLU A 29 56.19 47.27 19.73
CA GLU A 29 56.28 46.70 21.08
C GLU A 29 56.18 47.72 22.23
N GLU A 30 56.41 49.02 21.98
CA GLU A 30 56.39 50.04 23.04
C GLU A 30 54.96 50.45 23.43
N ILE A 31 54.76 50.67 24.73
CA ILE A 31 53.49 51.04 25.35
C ILE A 31 53.73 52.32 26.15
N GLY A 32 53.34 53.46 25.57
CA GLY A 32 53.39 54.76 26.26
C GLY A 32 52.24 54.95 27.25
N SER A 33 52.23 56.08 27.95
CA SER A 33 51.08 56.50 28.77
C SER A 33 50.03 57.22 27.92
N GLY A 34 48.81 56.69 27.86
CA GLY A 34 47.68 57.26 27.13
C GLY A 34 46.42 56.40 27.24
N GLU A 35 45.34 56.83 26.60
CA GLU A 35 44.10 56.07 26.42
C GLU A 35 43.79 55.92 24.93
N ALA A 36 43.27 54.75 24.55
CA ALA A 36 42.78 54.43 23.23
C ALA A 36 41.24 54.47 23.19
N GLU A 37 40.70 54.92 22.07
CA GLU A 37 39.33 54.61 21.67
C GLU A 37 39.35 53.31 20.85
N ILE A 38 38.74 52.27 21.43
CA ILE A 38 38.66 50.94 20.84
C ILE A 38 37.30 50.79 20.16
N SER A 39 37.30 50.69 18.84
CA SER A 39 36.12 50.27 18.08
C SER A 39 36.09 48.75 18.01
N GLY A 40 35.19 48.14 18.78
CA GLY A 40 35.00 46.69 18.74
C GLY A 40 33.95 46.30 17.70
N ALA A 41 34.32 45.38 16.81
CA ALA A 41 33.40 44.62 15.98
C ALA A 41 33.28 43.20 16.52
N LEU A 42 32.08 42.61 16.43
CA LEU A 42 31.84 41.22 16.80
C LEU A 42 30.97 40.55 15.74
N SER A 43 31.20 39.25 15.51
CA SER A 43 30.46 38.44 14.53
C SER A 43 29.91 37.17 15.17
N PHE A 44 28.70 36.78 14.78
CA PHE A 44 28.03 35.55 15.20
C PHE A 44 27.14 35.01 14.07
N ARG A 45 26.93 33.69 14.00
CA ARG A 45 26.02 33.11 12.97
C ARG A 45 24.58 33.50 13.26
N SER A 46 23.89 34.04 12.25
CA SER A 46 22.56 34.64 12.39
C SER A 46 21.45 33.77 11.79
N TYR A 47 20.87 32.90 12.61
CA TYR A 47 19.66 32.09 12.36
C TYR A 47 18.47 32.99 11.90
N ALA A 48 18.05 32.91 10.63
CA ALA A 48 17.10 33.85 9.99
C ALA A 48 15.67 33.30 9.76
N SER A 49 14.64 34.13 9.99
CA SER A 49 13.32 33.75 10.55
C SER A 49 12.44 32.72 9.81
N ALA A 50 11.68 31.94 10.57
CA ALA A 50 10.63 31.02 10.12
C ALA A 50 9.33 31.18 10.94
N LEU A 51 8.24 30.49 10.56
CA LEU A 51 6.87 30.74 11.04
C LEU A 51 6.10 29.44 11.38
N ASP A 52 5.48 29.48 12.56
CA ASP A 52 4.37 28.67 13.08
C ASP A 52 4.63 27.29 13.77
N SER A 53 3.78 27.00 14.76
CA SER A 53 3.70 25.77 15.58
C SER A 53 4.91 25.35 16.48
N ARG A 54 6.11 25.88 16.25
CA ARG A 54 7.33 25.56 17.01
C ARG A 54 8.10 26.81 17.43
N THR A 55 9.11 26.65 18.29
CA THR A 55 10.17 27.66 18.38
C THR A 55 10.89 27.73 17.03
N GLY A 56 10.67 28.80 16.28
CA GLY A 56 11.35 29.05 15.00
C GLY A 56 12.86 28.90 15.17
N GLY A 57 13.58 28.50 14.12
CA GLY A 57 15.00 28.14 14.20
C GLY A 57 15.95 29.27 14.64
N THR A 58 15.40 30.42 15.03
CA THR A 58 15.97 31.76 15.11
C THR A 58 15.80 32.44 16.46
N THR A 59 15.13 31.79 17.41
CA THR A 59 14.76 32.44 18.68
C THR A 59 15.97 32.83 19.55
N LEU A 60 17.17 32.35 19.24
CA LEU A 60 18.42 32.71 19.91
C LEU A 60 19.28 33.72 19.13
N ASP A 61 18.69 34.46 18.20
CA ASP A 61 19.47 35.16 17.17
C ASP A 61 19.73 36.64 17.36
N GLU A 62 18.91 37.33 18.15
CA GLU A 62 19.10 38.74 18.42
C GLU A 62 20.32 38.98 19.31
N LEU A 63 21.08 40.03 19.03
CA LEU A 63 22.07 40.58 19.95
C LEU A 63 21.47 41.82 20.62
N GLY A 64 20.88 41.64 21.80
CA GLY A 64 20.24 42.72 22.57
C GLY A 64 21.22 43.47 23.48
N SER A 65 22.20 42.76 24.06
CA SER A 65 23.18 43.31 24.99
C SER A 65 24.57 42.69 24.86
N LEU A 66 25.58 43.45 25.28
CA LEU A 66 26.99 43.07 25.30
C LEU A 66 27.66 43.66 26.55
N THR A 67 28.32 42.84 27.35
CA THR A 67 29.32 43.29 28.33
C THR A 67 30.72 42.94 27.83
N VAL A 68 31.62 43.91 27.83
CA VAL A 68 33.03 43.75 27.45
C VAL A 68 33.87 43.86 28.72
N LEU A 69 34.77 42.90 28.92
CA LEU A 69 35.64 42.83 30.10
C LEU A 69 37.10 42.72 29.67
N ALA A 70 37.92 43.69 30.07
CA ALA A 70 39.37 43.71 29.81
C ALA A 70 40.13 43.32 31.08
N TYR A 71 40.98 42.30 30.97
CA TYR A 71 41.87 41.80 32.02
C TYR A 71 43.33 42.10 31.67
N THR A 72 44.20 42.10 32.68
CA THR A 72 45.66 42.04 32.48
C THR A 72 46.07 40.88 31.54
N ALA A 73 47.23 40.98 30.90
CA ALA A 73 47.71 40.00 29.92
C ALA A 73 47.80 38.55 30.43
N ASP A 74 47.92 38.35 31.74
CA ASP A 74 47.95 37.06 32.43
C ASP A 74 46.55 36.57 32.90
N GLY A 75 45.51 37.39 32.73
CA GLY A 75 44.14 37.11 33.18
C GLY A 75 43.89 37.34 34.68
N SER A 76 44.89 37.80 35.44
CA SER A 76 44.84 37.83 36.93
C SER A 76 44.04 38.98 37.53
N THR A 77 43.74 40.04 36.78
CA THR A 77 43.08 41.23 37.31
C THR A 77 42.18 41.89 36.27
N LEU A 78 40.91 42.12 36.62
CA LEU A 78 39.97 42.92 35.85
C LEU A 78 40.40 44.40 35.83
N VAL A 79 40.51 44.99 34.64
CA VAL A 79 40.96 46.38 34.40
C VAL A 79 39.81 47.27 33.93
N SER A 80 38.87 46.74 33.13
CA SER A 80 37.69 47.49 32.69
C SER A 80 36.50 46.57 32.43
N ARG A 81 35.30 47.07 32.69
CA ARG A 81 34.01 46.41 32.47
C ARG A 81 33.04 47.45 31.91
N GLN A 82 32.53 47.24 30.71
CA GLN A 82 31.61 48.17 30.03
C GLN A 82 30.42 47.42 29.44
N VAL A 83 29.22 47.99 29.56
CA VAL A 83 27.95 47.37 29.14
C VAL A 83 27.33 48.21 28.03
N PHE A 84 26.93 47.55 26.95
CA PHE A 84 26.32 48.13 25.77
C PHE A 84 24.99 47.44 25.46
N THR A 85 24.00 48.20 24.99
CA THR A 85 22.69 47.69 24.59
C THR A 85 22.22 48.34 23.29
N THR A 86 21.34 47.64 22.57
CA THR A 86 20.68 48.18 21.38
C THR A 86 19.69 49.31 21.74
N GLY A 87 19.22 50.05 20.73
CA GLY A 87 18.20 51.10 20.92
C GLY A 87 18.68 52.38 21.60
N GLY A 88 20.01 52.58 21.71
CA GLY A 88 20.61 53.81 22.24
C GLY A 88 21.77 53.60 23.23
N GLY A 89 21.94 52.39 23.75
CA GLY A 89 23.00 52.03 24.70
C GLY A 89 24.37 51.73 24.07
N GLY A 90 24.73 52.37 22.97
CA GLY A 90 26.07 52.26 22.36
C GLY A 90 26.38 50.99 21.56
N LEU A 91 25.41 50.08 21.37
CA LEU A 91 25.53 48.91 20.48
C LEU A 91 24.72 49.09 19.19
N ASP A 92 25.41 49.14 18.04
CA ASP A 92 24.81 49.01 16.71
C ASP A 92 24.91 47.54 16.24
N VAL A 93 23.88 47.03 15.55
CA VAL A 93 23.80 45.64 15.11
C VAL A 93 23.17 45.53 13.72
N GLN A 94 23.85 44.80 12.83
CA GLN A 94 23.52 44.64 11.42
C GLN A 94 23.46 43.15 11.05
N TYR A 95 22.29 42.70 10.55
CA TYR A 95 21.99 41.27 10.31
C TYR A 95 22.12 40.83 8.84
N THR A 96 22.62 41.70 7.96
CA THR A 96 22.56 41.54 6.49
C THR A 96 23.87 41.12 5.83
N ASN A 97 24.90 40.72 6.60
CA ASN A 97 26.23 40.43 6.06
C ASN A 97 26.33 39.01 5.45
N THR A 98 26.74 38.95 4.19
CA THR A 98 26.94 37.73 3.39
C THR A 98 28.41 37.31 3.23
N SER A 99 29.34 38.03 3.88
CA SER A 99 30.79 37.81 3.74
C SER A 99 31.29 36.66 4.61
N ALA A 100 31.85 35.61 3.99
CA ALA A 100 32.49 34.49 4.69
C ALA A 100 34.04 34.64 4.75
N PRO A 101 34.71 34.17 5.82
CA PRO A 101 36.17 34.06 5.86
C PRO A 101 36.74 33.11 4.80
N THR A 102 37.99 33.35 4.38
CA THR A 102 38.65 32.64 3.26
C THR A 102 39.17 31.24 3.60
N ASP A 103 39.14 30.84 4.87
CA ASP A 103 39.69 29.60 5.42
C ASP A 103 38.63 28.57 5.85
N ALA A 104 37.35 28.89 5.72
CA ALA A 104 36.27 27.99 6.08
C ALA A 104 36.21 26.77 5.12
N VAL A 105 36.18 25.56 5.69
CA VAL A 105 35.85 24.32 4.97
C VAL A 105 34.48 24.50 4.30
N LYS A 106 34.48 24.59 2.95
CA LYS A 106 33.38 25.02 2.08
C LYS A 106 32.01 25.23 2.78
N PRO A 107 31.74 26.42 3.34
CA PRO A 107 30.43 26.72 3.88
C PRO A 107 29.42 26.72 2.73
N ASN A 108 28.31 26.01 2.88
CA ASN A 108 27.22 26.08 1.92
C ASN A 108 26.60 27.49 2.00
N THR A 109 26.62 28.24 0.90
CA THR A 109 26.71 29.72 0.92
C THR A 109 25.35 30.43 1.07
N SER A 110 24.58 30.11 2.11
CA SER A 110 23.18 30.56 2.27
C SER A 110 22.83 31.11 3.66
N THR A 111 23.81 31.35 4.54
CA THR A 111 23.59 31.74 5.95
C THR A 111 24.14 33.15 6.24
N PRO A 112 23.30 34.11 6.66
CA PRO A 112 23.76 35.41 7.15
C PRO A 112 24.60 35.32 8.42
N THR A 113 25.50 36.29 8.60
CA THR A 113 26.28 36.48 9.83
C THR A 113 25.89 37.82 10.45
N GLY A 114 25.43 37.80 11.70
CA GLY A 114 25.12 39.01 12.45
C GLY A 114 26.40 39.70 12.89
N LYS A 115 26.44 41.03 12.76
CA LYS A 115 27.59 41.86 13.16
C LYS A 115 27.14 42.93 14.14
N GLY A 116 27.75 42.96 15.33
CA GLY A 116 27.63 44.08 16.27
C GLY A 116 28.84 45.01 16.21
N SER A 117 28.66 46.26 16.61
CA SER A 117 29.75 47.23 16.83
C SER A 117 29.46 48.23 17.93
N PHE A 118 30.52 48.59 18.67
CA PHE A 118 30.53 49.55 19.79
C PHE A 118 31.85 50.34 19.83
N SER A 119 31.94 51.34 20.70
CA SER A 119 33.19 52.03 21.05
C SER A 119 33.41 52.02 22.56
N MET A 120 34.65 51.84 23.01
CA MET A 120 35.04 51.88 24.42
C MET A 120 36.39 52.57 24.63
N SER A 121 36.56 53.31 25.73
CA SER A 121 37.89 53.80 26.14
C SER A 121 38.62 52.75 26.98
N LEU A 122 39.92 52.57 26.74
CA LEU A 122 40.81 51.74 27.56
C LEU A 122 42.22 52.35 27.58
N PRO A 123 42.96 52.32 28.72
CA PRO A 123 44.36 52.74 28.75
C PRO A 123 45.25 51.95 27.78
N TYR A 124 46.40 52.51 27.43
CA TYR A 124 47.45 51.78 26.71
C TYR A 124 48.02 50.65 27.61
N GLY A 125 48.17 49.45 27.06
CA GLY A 125 48.56 48.25 27.81
C GLY A 125 48.50 46.96 26.97
N ARG A 126 48.62 45.80 27.66
CA ARG A 126 48.39 44.47 27.08
C ARG A 126 47.31 43.76 27.88
N TYR A 127 46.29 43.26 27.18
CA TYR A 127 45.05 42.80 27.79
C TYR A 127 44.51 41.52 27.16
N LYS A 128 43.88 40.67 27.98
CA LYS A 128 42.90 39.68 27.51
C LYS A 128 41.53 40.33 27.54
N ILE A 129 40.81 40.42 26.41
CA ILE A 129 39.53 41.16 26.32
C ILE A 129 38.41 40.20 25.90
N TYR A 130 37.45 39.99 26.80
CA TYR A 130 36.34 39.05 26.64
C TYR A 130 35.02 39.76 26.31
N ALA A 131 34.11 39.02 25.69
CA ALA A 131 32.78 39.45 25.28
C ALA A 131 31.71 38.51 25.87
N VAL A 132 30.75 39.08 26.59
CA VAL A 132 29.58 38.38 27.15
C VAL A 132 28.33 39.00 26.54
N ALA A 133 27.62 38.28 25.68
CA ALA A 133 26.45 38.76 24.97
C ALA A 133 25.16 38.12 25.50
N ASN A 134 24.06 38.90 25.52
CA ASN A 134 22.72 38.47 25.95
C ASN A 134 22.65 37.81 27.35
N ALA A 135 23.65 38.03 28.19
CA ALA A 135 23.78 37.41 29.51
C ALA A 135 23.81 38.51 30.58
N ASP A 136 22.84 38.48 31.50
CA ASP A 136 22.84 39.41 32.63
C ASP A 136 23.88 38.97 33.66
N ILE A 137 25.00 39.70 33.70
CA ILE A 137 26.03 39.58 34.75
C ILE A 137 26.05 40.79 35.68
N SER A 138 25.03 41.66 35.65
CA SER A 138 24.98 42.89 36.47
C SER A 138 25.04 42.61 37.98
N GLY A 139 24.49 41.48 38.43
CA GLY A 139 24.52 41.03 39.82
C GLY A 139 25.88 40.56 40.34
N TYR A 140 26.88 40.34 39.48
CA TYR A 140 28.24 39.99 39.89
C TYR A 140 29.07 41.25 40.15
N SER A 141 29.77 41.30 41.28
CA SER A 141 30.69 42.39 41.60
C SER A 141 32.04 42.21 40.87
N ASP A 142 32.82 43.28 40.76
CA ASP A 142 34.15 43.22 40.15
C ASP A 142 35.14 42.35 40.96
N ALA A 143 34.84 42.04 42.23
CA ALA A 143 35.56 41.05 43.02
C ALA A 143 35.20 39.61 42.62
N ASP A 144 33.95 39.35 42.25
CA ASP A 144 33.51 38.06 41.70
C ASP A 144 34.09 37.86 40.30
N LEU A 145 34.13 38.93 39.49
CA LEU A 145 34.67 38.94 38.13
C LEU A 145 36.20 39.17 38.06
N SER A 146 36.91 39.09 39.18
CA SER A 146 38.28 39.59 39.33
C SER A 146 39.36 38.91 38.47
N THR A 147 39.12 37.69 37.98
CA THR A 147 40.03 36.95 37.08
C THR A 147 39.25 36.42 35.88
N ASP A 148 39.94 36.16 34.77
CA ASP A 148 39.29 35.62 33.58
C ASP A 148 38.75 34.20 33.77
N THR A 149 39.37 33.39 34.65
CA THR A 149 38.86 32.07 35.08
C THR A 149 37.49 32.20 35.73
N ARG A 150 37.30 33.13 36.67
CA ARG A 150 35.99 33.34 37.33
C ARG A 150 34.92 33.80 36.35
N LEU A 151 35.29 34.60 35.34
CA LEU A 151 34.39 34.97 34.25
C LEU A 151 33.98 33.72 33.42
N LYS A 152 34.92 32.84 33.09
CA LYS A 152 34.66 31.59 32.35
C LYS A 152 33.75 30.62 33.13
N GLU A 153 33.79 30.67 34.46
CA GLU A 153 32.99 29.84 35.40
C GLU A 153 31.56 30.36 35.64
N ILE A 154 31.19 31.58 35.24
CA ILE A 154 29.81 32.10 35.38
C ILE A 154 28.84 31.17 34.65
N SER A 155 27.79 30.72 35.35
CA SER A 155 26.84 29.73 34.86
C SER A 155 25.41 30.28 34.77
N PHE A 156 24.72 29.98 33.67
CA PHE A 156 23.37 30.42 33.36
C PHE A 156 22.38 29.26 33.43
N THR A 157 21.26 29.44 34.13
CA THR A 157 20.19 28.45 34.23
C THR A 157 19.30 28.48 32.98
N TRP A 158 18.93 27.31 32.47
CA TRP A 158 18.05 27.17 31.30
C TRP A 158 16.67 27.75 31.58
N GLN A 159 16.12 28.46 30.60
CA GLN A 159 14.82 29.12 30.66
C GLN A 159 13.83 28.41 29.71
N ASN A 160 12.62 28.12 30.20
CA ASN A 160 11.55 27.54 29.36
C ASN A 160 11.09 28.49 28.25
N ASP A 161 11.27 29.81 28.44
CA ASP A 161 11.18 30.80 27.37
C ASP A 161 12.49 30.76 26.58
N VAL A 162 12.47 30.09 25.42
CA VAL A 162 13.68 29.81 24.64
C VAL A 162 14.45 31.09 24.31
N ALA A 163 13.77 32.22 24.04
CA ALA A 163 14.40 33.50 23.69
C ALA A 163 15.39 34.00 24.75
N LYS A 164 15.19 33.59 26.02
CA LYS A 164 16.07 33.97 27.13
C LYS A 164 17.34 33.12 27.23
N ASN A 165 17.56 32.12 26.36
CA ASN A 165 18.78 31.28 26.32
C ASN A 165 19.78 31.74 25.24
N GLY A 166 19.69 33.00 24.80
CA GLY A 166 20.52 33.57 23.74
C GLY A 166 21.95 33.94 24.13
N GLN A 167 22.43 33.52 25.31
CA GLN A 167 23.75 33.88 25.85
C GLN A 167 24.87 33.45 24.91
N MET A 168 25.86 34.33 24.72
CA MET A 168 27.07 34.03 23.95
C MET A 168 28.33 34.49 24.68
N PHE A 169 29.42 33.76 24.49
CA PHE A 169 30.74 34.09 25.00
C PHE A 169 31.78 34.10 23.89
N GLY A 170 32.82 34.91 24.05
CA GLY A 170 33.94 35.00 23.12
C GLY A 170 35.01 35.96 23.59
N TRP A 171 36.00 36.22 22.75
CA TRP A 171 37.06 37.19 23.02
C TRP A 171 37.42 37.99 21.78
N PHE A 172 38.04 39.15 22.01
CA PHE A 172 38.52 40.06 20.99
C PHE A 172 39.97 39.76 20.63
N THR A 173 40.30 39.92 19.35
CA THR A 173 41.66 39.89 18.79
C THR A 173 41.84 41.03 17.80
N THR A 174 43.09 41.40 17.50
CA THR A 174 43.45 42.41 16.50
C THR A 174 43.49 41.85 15.07
N ASN A 175 43.52 40.53 14.91
CA ASN A 175 43.48 39.85 13.62
C ASN A 175 42.03 39.53 13.20
N THR A 176 41.83 39.07 11.96
CA THR A 176 40.59 38.39 11.59
C THR A 176 40.42 37.15 12.49
N PRO A 177 39.30 36.98 13.21
CA PRO A 177 39.14 35.84 14.10
C PRO A 177 39.13 34.52 13.33
N THR A 178 40.12 33.65 13.58
CA THR A 178 39.98 32.23 13.21
C THR A 178 38.80 31.66 13.99
N ALA A 179 38.04 30.75 13.38
CA ALA A 179 36.82 30.24 14.00
C ALA A 179 37.09 29.71 15.43
N VAL A 180 36.29 30.19 16.38
CA VAL A 180 36.22 29.61 17.72
C VAL A 180 35.24 28.44 17.64
N SER A 181 35.78 27.23 17.42
CA SER A 181 35.03 26.01 17.75
C SER A 181 34.95 25.91 19.28
N ALA A 182 33.87 25.29 19.79
CA ALA A 182 33.72 25.01 21.23
C ALA A 182 34.83 24.10 21.80
N GLU A 183 35.65 23.51 20.92
CA GLU A 183 36.79 22.66 21.22
C GLU A 183 38.03 23.47 21.68
N LYS A 184 38.02 24.80 21.47
CA LYS A 184 38.98 25.72 22.10
C LYS A 184 38.47 26.13 23.47
N LYS A 185 39.33 26.07 24.49
CA LYS A 185 39.01 26.31 25.93
C LYS A 185 38.69 27.77 26.32
N PHE A 186 38.11 28.55 25.41
CA PHE A 186 37.74 29.95 25.58
C PHE A 186 38.82 30.83 26.25
N ASP A 187 40.10 30.61 25.93
CA ASP A 187 41.18 31.44 26.46
C ASP A 187 41.59 32.52 25.46
N ALA A 188 41.56 33.78 25.89
CA ALA A 188 41.78 34.92 25.01
C ALA A 188 43.24 35.15 24.65
N ASP A 189 43.50 35.52 23.40
CA ASP A 189 44.79 36.05 22.96
C ASP A 189 45.10 37.39 23.65
N VAL A 190 46.39 37.67 23.89
CA VAL A 190 46.83 38.94 24.47
C VAL A 190 46.88 40.02 23.39
N VAL A 191 45.93 40.97 23.47
CA VAL A 191 45.85 42.15 22.61
C VAL A 191 46.77 43.25 23.14
N THR A 192 47.55 43.89 22.26
CA THR A 192 48.31 45.11 22.59
C THR A 192 47.53 46.35 22.18
N ILE A 193 47.32 47.25 23.13
CA ILE A 193 46.68 48.56 22.96
C ILE A 193 47.76 49.63 23.17
N ASN A 194 48.27 50.24 22.10
CA ASN A 194 49.37 51.22 22.21
C ASN A 194 49.12 52.55 21.47
N ARG A 195 48.08 52.65 20.64
CA ARG A 195 47.76 53.83 19.84
C ARG A 195 46.29 54.24 20.02
N ARG A 196 45.99 55.49 19.68
CA ARG A 196 44.68 56.11 19.90
C ARG A 196 43.52 55.31 19.30
N ASP A 197 43.65 54.89 18.04
CA ASP A 197 42.56 54.27 17.29
C ASP A 197 42.89 52.79 17.03
N ILE A 198 42.11 51.88 17.63
CA ILE A 198 42.27 50.43 17.47
C ILE A 198 40.93 49.76 17.16
N THR A 199 40.91 48.95 16.11
CA THR A 199 39.79 48.07 15.78
C THR A 199 40.07 46.68 16.35
N LEU A 200 39.12 46.12 17.07
CA LEU A 200 39.15 44.73 17.52
C LEU A 200 38.04 43.92 16.87
N SER A 201 38.26 42.62 16.71
CA SER A 201 37.28 41.67 16.18
C SER A 201 37.07 40.51 17.15
N ALA A 202 35.83 40.21 17.50
CA ALA A 202 35.44 39.02 18.25
C ALA A 202 34.59 38.06 17.41
N TRP A 203 34.71 36.76 17.69
CA TRP A 203 33.72 35.76 17.31
C TRP A 203 32.98 35.30 18.56
N LEU A 204 31.65 35.34 18.54
CA LEU A 204 30.83 34.89 19.66
C LEU A 204 30.30 33.48 19.41
N VAL A 205 30.36 32.67 20.47
CA VAL A 205 29.87 31.30 20.52
C VAL A 205 28.73 31.27 21.53
N ARG A 206 27.52 30.90 21.09
CA ARG A 206 26.39 30.70 22.01
C ARG A 206 26.71 29.62 23.06
N LEU A 207 26.09 29.70 24.23
CA LEU A 207 26.06 28.61 25.21
C LEU A 207 25.06 27.50 24.80
N ALA A 208 24.06 27.88 24.01
CA ALA A 208 23.05 26.99 23.46
C ALA A 208 23.37 26.51 22.03
N SER A 209 22.86 25.32 21.72
CA SER A 209 22.83 24.67 20.42
C SER A 209 21.40 24.44 19.97
N LYS A 210 21.22 24.06 18.71
CA LYS A 210 19.92 23.69 18.15
C LYS A 210 19.97 22.38 17.37
N VAL A 211 18.87 21.64 17.37
CA VAL A 211 18.68 20.46 16.52
C VAL A 211 17.42 20.63 15.69
N THR A 212 17.57 20.51 14.37
CA THR A 212 16.44 20.39 13.45
C THR A 212 16.25 18.92 13.10
N VAL A 213 15.00 18.44 13.15
CA VAL A 213 14.66 17.04 12.86
C VAL A 213 13.90 16.96 11.54
N SER A 214 14.36 16.09 10.65
CA SER A 214 13.72 15.73 9.39
C SER A 214 13.42 14.24 9.35
N PHE A 215 12.61 13.82 8.39
CA PHE A 215 12.18 12.45 8.20
C PHE A 215 12.30 12.09 6.72
N ASP A 216 13.09 11.06 6.44
CA ASP A 216 13.20 10.47 5.11
C ASP A 216 12.62 9.05 5.14
N ALA A 217 11.61 8.84 4.32
CA ALA A 217 10.87 7.61 4.12
C ALA A 217 11.00 7.09 2.68
N SER A 218 11.95 7.58 1.88
CA SER A 218 12.32 6.94 0.60
C SER A 218 12.98 5.58 0.80
N GLY A 219 13.55 5.36 1.99
CA GLY A 219 13.99 4.06 2.48
C GLY A 219 12.85 3.16 2.99
N LEU A 220 11.62 3.68 3.16
CA LEU A 220 10.47 2.83 3.44
C LEU A 220 10.14 2.02 2.19
N LYS A 221 9.82 0.75 2.37
CA LYS A 221 9.21 -0.04 1.31
C LYS A 221 7.75 0.36 1.12
N GLU A 222 7.22 -0.05 -0.04
CA GLU A 222 5.80 0.11 -0.39
C GLU A 222 4.87 -0.27 0.76
N ASN A 223 3.72 0.41 0.88
CA ASN A 223 2.70 0.16 1.90
C ASN A 223 3.10 0.33 3.39
N VAL A 224 4.18 1.06 3.70
CA VAL A 224 4.45 1.51 5.08
C VAL A 224 3.98 2.95 5.27
N PHE A 225 3.36 3.20 6.43
CA PHE A 225 2.82 4.48 6.86
C PHE A 225 3.36 4.83 8.25
N VAL A 226 3.89 6.04 8.43
CA VAL A 226 4.33 6.54 9.75
C VAL A 226 3.59 7.83 10.06
N TYR A 227 2.68 7.74 11.01
CA TYR A 227 1.85 8.82 11.53
C TYR A 227 2.59 9.46 12.70
N LEU A 228 3.28 10.58 12.46
CA LEU A 228 4.05 11.25 13.51
C LEU A 228 3.11 11.80 14.59
N LYS A 229 3.45 11.58 15.87
CA LYS A 229 2.70 12.11 17.02
C LYS A 229 3.41 13.32 17.62
N SER A 230 4.70 13.18 17.96
CA SER A 230 5.51 14.28 18.50
C SER A 230 7.03 14.05 18.40
N VAL A 231 7.80 15.13 18.55
CA VAL A 231 9.26 15.14 18.69
C VAL A 231 9.61 15.99 19.91
N GLN A 232 10.42 15.49 20.83
CA GLN A 232 10.85 16.16 22.06
C GLN A 232 12.36 16.06 22.26
N ILE A 233 12.99 17.10 22.80
CA ILE A 233 14.37 17.05 23.29
C ILE A 233 14.41 16.74 24.79
N LYS A 234 15.37 15.90 25.21
CA LYS A 234 15.41 15.25 26.52
C LYS A 234 16.80 15.39 27.14
N ASP A 235 16.86 15.46 28.46
CA ASP A 235 18.10 15.62 29.24
C ASP A 235 18.94 16.82 28.78
N ILE A 236 18.29 17.98 28.68
CA ILE A 236 19.00 19.24 28.42
C ILE A 236 19.67 19.70 29.72
N PRO A 237 20.91 20.22 29.70
CA PRO A 237 21.56 20.72 30.92
C PRO A 237 20.73 21.84 31.57
N LYS A 238 20.50 21.74 32.89
CA LYS A 238 19.83 22.80 33.65
C LYS A 238 20.65 24.09 33.70
N THR A 239 21.97 24.00 33.53
CA THR A 239 22.90 25.13 33.56
C THR A 239 24.00 24.99 32.50
N CYS A 240 24.62 26.10 32.11
CA CYS A 240 25.80 26.13 31.24
C CYS A 240 26.74 27.28 31.59
N THR A 241 28.05 27.04 31.66
CA THR A 241 29.05 28.08 31.95
C THR A 241 29.46 28.88 30.70
N LEU A 242 29.97 30.10 30.88
CA LEU A 242 30.42 30.94 29.76
C LEU A 242 31.57 30.32 28.95
N GLY A 243 32.59 29.75 29.60
CA GLY A 243 33.84 29.35 28.95
C GLY A 243 34.47 28.02 29.39
N VAL A 244 33.84 27.26 30.28
CA VAL A 244 34.26 25.90 30.65
C VAL A 244 33.36 24.88 29.95
N SER A 245 33.92 23.75 29.48
CA SER A 245 33.10 22.68 28.87
C SER A 245 32.09 22.14 29.87
N ASN A 246 30.86 21.91 29.42
CA ASN A 246 29.72 21.64 30.28
C ASN A 246 29.36 20.15 30.29
N THR A 247 29.86 19.41 31.27
CA THR A 247 29.61 17.97 31.49
C THR A 247 28.69 17.76 32.71
N PRO A 248 27.36 17.91 32.59
CA PRO A 248 26.42 17.76 33.70
C PRO A 248 26.31 16.30 34.19
N ALA A 249 25.99 16.14 35.48
CA ALA A 249 25.56 14.88 36.08
C ALA A 249 24.05 14.58 35.84
N GLU A 250 23.61 13.35 36.15
CA GLU A 250 22.22 12.89 35.93
C GLU A 250 21.17 13.69 36.73
N ASN A 251 21.55 14.33 37.85
CA ASN A 251 20.71 15.26 38.61
C ASN A 251 20.70 16.70 38.05
N GLU A 252 21.62 17.04 37.15
CA GLU A 252 21.87 18.38 36.62
C GLU A 252 21.27 18.61 35.22
N VAL A 253 20.63 17.59 34.64
CA VAL A 253 19.85 17.68 33.40
C VAL A 253 18.34 17.73 33.65
N GLU A 254 17.59 18.39 32.79
CA GLU A 254 16.13 18.44 32.79
C GLU A 254 15.58 17.37 31.81
N PRO A 255 14.85 16.34 32.30
CA PRO A 255 14.39 15.23 31.46
C PRO A 255 13.34 15.60 30.40
N ASN A 256 12.75 16.81 30.45
CA ASN A 256 11.73 17.24 29.50
C ASN A 256 12.00 18.65 28.97
N GLY A 257 12.70 18.75 27.84
CA GLY A 257 12.76 19.96 27.03
C GLY A 257 11.52 20.15 26.13
N GLU A 258 11.64 21.07 25.18
CA GLU A 258 10.59 21.44 24.23
C GLU A 258 10.06 20.24 23.44
N ILE A 259 8.74 20.21 23.22
CA ILE A 259 8.02 19.17 22.48
C ILE A 259 7.15 19.80 21.36
N ALA A 260 7.33 19.31 20.14
CA ALA A 260 6.50 19.65 18.99
C ALA A 260 5.55 18.50 18.64
N TYR A 261 4.31 18.81 18.29
CA TYR A 261 3.29 17.82 17.90
C TYR A 261 3.09 17.80 16.38
N TYR A 262 2.59 16.67 15.86
CA TYR A 262 2.35 16.44 14.42
C TYR A 262 0.87 16.14 14.09
N TYR A 263 -0.04 16.44 15.01
CA TYR A 263 -1.48 16.32 14.85
C TYR A 263 -2.19 17.51 15.52
N ASP A 264 -3.44 17.77 15.13
CA ASP A 264 -4.24 18.83 15.75
C ASP A 264 -4.65 18.47 17.18
N ARG A 265 -4.06 19.17 18.15
CA ARG A 265 -4.35 19.01 19.59
C ARG A 265 -5.66 19.66 20.04
N GLN A 266 -6.33 20.46 19.19
CA GLN A 266 -7.69 20.95 19.46
C GLN A 266 -8.73 19.90 19.07
N ALA A 267 -8.57 19.25 17.91
CA ALA A 267 -9.41 18.12 17.49
C ALA A 267 -9.16 16.84 18.30
N MET A 268 -7.90 16.59 18.71
CA MET A 268 -7.48 15.37 19.42
C MET A 268 -6.75 15.71 20.73
N PRO A 269 -7.45 16.24 21.76
CA PRO A 269 -6.82 16.72 23.00
C PRO A 269 -6.10 15.62 23.78
N ASP A 270 -6.68 14.42 23.84
CA ASP A 270 -6.10 13.22 24.47
C ASP A 270 -5.09 12.48 23.57
N GLY A 271 -4.85 13.00 22.36
CA GLY A 271 -4.04 12.39 21.31
C GLY A 271 -4.83 11.47 20.36
N PRO A 272 -4.23 11.07 19.22
CA PRO A 272 -4.93 10.30 18.20
C PRO A 272 -5.16 8.84 18.61
N SER A 273 -6.36 8.34 18.33
CA SER A 273 -6.82 6.98 18.57
C SER A 273 -6.50 6.06 17.37
N LEU A 274 -6.74 4.76 17.54
CA LEU A 274 -6.50 3.74 16.49
C LEU A 274 -7.23 4.04 15.17
N GLY A 275 -8.40 4.70 15.23
CA GLY A 275 -9.20 5.01 14.05
C GLY A 275 -8.73 6.24 13.26
N ASP A 276 -7.92 7.10 13.87
CA ASP A 276 -7.47 8.37 13.27
C ASP A 276 -6.29 8.17 12.29
N TYR A 277 -5.58 7.04 12.38
CA TYR A 277 -4.42 6.70 11.56
C TYR A 277 -4.82 6.21 10.15
N ASN A 278 -5.41 7.13 9.37
CA ASN A 278 -5.73 6.96 7.96
C ASN A 278 -4.92 7.93 7.08
N ILE A 279 -4.26 7.42 6.03
CA ILE A 279 -3.45 8.24 5.11
C ILE A 279 -4.27 9.33 4.40
N GLU A 280 -5.56 9.10 4.15
CA GLU A 280 -6.41 10.07 3.44
C GLU A 280 -6.78 11.29 4.30
N THR A 281 -6.59 11.25 5.62
CA THR A 281 -7.11 12.26 6.56
C THR A 281 -6.12 12.74 7.63
N TYR A 282 -5.07 11.98 7.94
CA TYR A 282 -4.09 12.37 8.98
C TYR A 282 -3.03 13.31 8.38
N PRO A 283 -2.67 14.42 9.05
CA PRO A 283 -1.88 15.49 8.42
C PRO A 283 -0.38 15.17 8.23
N SER A 284 0.18 14.26 9.03
CA SER A 284 1.63 14.03 9.12
C SER A 284 1.97 12.55 8.89
N VAL A 285 1.79 12.09 7.65
CA VAL A 285 2.03 10.68 7.24
C VAL A 285 3.19 10.59 6.26
N LEU A 286 4.21 9.83 6.65
CA LEU A 286 5.35 9.46 5.81
C LEU A 286 5.12 8.10 5.15
N THR A 287 5.46 8.00 3.87
CA THR A 287 5.41 6.78 3.03
C THR A 287 6.45 6.87 1.91
N ASN A 288 6.80 5.79 1.21
CA ASN A 288 7.69 5.88 0.05
C ASN A 288 7.17 6.85 -1.04
N GLY A 289 5.84 6.92 -1.24
CA GLY A 289 5.20 7.82 -2.20
C GLY A 289 5.10 9.29 -1.74
N ASN A 290 5.35 9.57 -0.46
CA ASN A 290 5.47 10.91 0.11
C ASN A 290 6.61 10.89 1.17
N PRO A 291 7.88 10.84 0.71
CA PRO A 291 8.99 10.37 1.54
C PRO A 291 9.56 11.41 2.50
N THR A 292 9.33 12.71 2.29
CA THR A 292 9.99 13.76 3.07
C THR A 292 9.01 14.56 3.91
N LEU A 293 9.28 14.67 5.22
CA LEU A 293 8.49 15.48 6.17
C LEU A 293 9.40 16.10 7.24
N GLY A 294 8.94 17.18 7.86
CA GLY A 294 9.72 17.89 8.89
C GLY A 294 10.64 18.95 8.29
N SER A 295 11.81 19.16 8.91
CA SER A 295 12.73 20.22 8.51
C SER A 295 13.43 19.93 7.18
N ASP A 296 13.64 20.96 6.36
CA ASP A 296 14.55 20.94 5.20
C ASP A 296 16.04 21.06 5.61
N HIS A 297 16.33 21.01 6.93
CA HIS A 297 17.62 21.28 7.54
C HIS A 297 18.24 22.64 7.17
N THR A 298 17.44 23.59 6.69
CA THR A 298 17.89 24.97 6.49
C THR A 298 18.11 25.66 7.83
N HIS A 299 18.81 26.79 7.73
CA HIS A 299 19.29 27.57 8.85
C HIS A 299 18.16 28.31 9.60
N GLY A 300 17.03 28.58 8.95
CA GLY A 300 15.85 29.19 9.55
C GLY A 300 14.84 28.20 10.14
N ALA A 301 14.82 26.96 9.63
CA ALA A 301 13.82 25.96 9.99
C ALA A 301 13.77 25.66 11.49
N ASP A 302 12.54 25.41 11.96
CA ASP A 302 12.18 25.18 13.35
C ASP A 302 13.03 24.10 14.01
N ALA A 303 13.51 24.42 15.20
CA ALA A 303 14.50 23.62 15.91
C ALA A 303 14.16 23.51 17.39
N LEU A 304 14.62 22.43 18.00
CA LEU A 304 14.61 22.28 19.45
C LEU A 304 15.97 22.78 19.97
N PHE A 305 15.94 23.57 21.05
CA PHE A 305 17.14 24.23 21.60
C PHE A 305 17.54 23.64 22.95
N PHE A 306 18.84 23.68 23.25
CA PHE A 306 19.43 23.11 24.47
C PHE A 306 20.80 23.73 24.77
N TYR A 307 21.27 23.63 26.01
CA TYR A 307 22.66 23.97 26.38
C TYR A 307 23.65 22.84 26.10
N GLU A 308 24.94 23.16 26.05
CA GLU A 308 26.01 22.17 25.86
C GLU A 308 26.00 21.02 26.86
N ASN A 309 26.13 19.81 26.31
CA ASN A 309 26.28 18.59 27.06
C ASN A 309 27.48 17.80 26.52
N ASP A 310 28.66 18.11 27.02
CA ASP A 310 29.92 17.45 26.64
C ASP A 310 30.11 16.19 27.48
N GLN A 311 29.53 15.07 27.06
CA GLN A 311 29.75 13.76 27.68
C GLN A 311 30.97 13.02 27.10
N GLY A 312 31.76 13.64 26.21
CA GLY A 312 32.87 13.00 25.51
C GLY A 312 32.46 11.84 24.60
N LYS A 313 33.39 10.92 24.33
CA LYS A 313 33.08 9.63 23.68
C LYS A 313 32.58 8.59 24.68
N GLY A 314 31.74 7.66 24.21
CA GLY A 314 31.10 6.60 25.01
C GLY A 314 31.14 5.24 24.34
N LYS A 315 30.10 4.44 24.56
CA LYS A 315 29.81 3.23 23.78
C LYS A 315 29.37 3.61 22.36
N ASP A 316 29.04 2.62 21.55
CA ASP A 316 28.30 2.85 20.31
C ASP A 316 26.81 3.09 20.62
N LYS A 317 26.06 3.74 19.71
CA LYS A 317 24.59 3.95 19.82
C LYS A 317 23.79 3.04 18.90
N ALA A 318 24.46 2.30 18.01
CA ALA A 318 23.81 1.26 17.22
C ALA A 318 23.11 0.27 18.17
N GLN A 319 21.91 -0.20 17.81
CA GLN A 319 21.10 -0.99 18.74
C GLN A 319 21.75 -2.36 19.05
N ASP A 320 22.47 -2.94 18.09
CA ASP A 320 23.66 -3.75 18.34
C ASP A 320 24.83 -3.18 17.51
N ALA A 321 26.05 -3.24 18.05
CA ALA A 321 27.26 -2.65 17.49
C ALA A 321 28.30 -3.66 16.97
N ASP A 322 28.18 -4.96 17.27
CA ASP A 322 29.07 -6.01 16.74
C ASP A 322 28.48 -6.75 15.52
N LYS A 323 27.23 -6.42 15.17
CA LYS A 323 26.38 -6.95 14.10
C LYS A 323 25.99 -8.42 14.32
N ASN A 324 25.95 -8.86 15.58
CA ASN A 324 25.41 -10.17 15.95
C ASN A 324 23.88 -10.22 15.83
N GLY A 325 23.18 -9.10 15.74
CA GLY A 325 21.74 -9.03 15.50
C GLY A 325 20.85 -9.36 16.68
N VAL A 326 21.40 -9.27 17.89
CA VAL A 326 20.69 -9.24 19.14
C VAL A 326 21.09 -7.93 19.79
N ILE A 327 20.17 -6.96 19.82
CA ILE A 327 20.28 -5.67 20.50
C ILE A 327 21.18 -5.81 21.75
N ASP A 328 22.34 -5.14 21.76
CA ASP A 328 23.38 -5.30 22.79
C ASP A 328 22.85 -5.02 24.21
N PHE A 329 21.91 -4.10 24.29
CA PHE A 329 21.30 -3.61 25.52
C PHE A 329 19.76 -3.65 25.41
N PRO A 330 19.14 -4.84 25.38
CA PRO A 330 17.69 -4.97 25.12
C PRO A 330 16.88 -4.46 26.31
N ASP A 331 17.41 -4.65 27.52
CA ASP A 331 16.94 -4.04 28.77
C ASP A 331 17.41 -2.58 28.96
N GLY A 332 18.17 -2.01 28.03
CA GLY A 332 18.79 -0.67 28.10
C GLY A 332 17.82 0.53 28.07
N ASN A 333 16.53 0.27 28.27
CA ASN A 333 15.52 1.30 28.55
C ASN A 333 15.00 1.26 30.00
N ASN A 334 15.49 0.34 30.84
CA ASN A 334 15.01 0.12 32.21
C ASN A 334 15.70 1.00 33.28
N GLY A 335 16.78 1.71 32.93
CA GLY A 335 17.39 2.72 33.79
C GLY A 335 18.27 2.20 34.93
N LYS A 336 18.72 0.95 34.91
CA LYS A 336 19.53 0.31 35.97
C LYS A 336 21.05 0.45 35.70
N PRO A 337 21.92 0.56 36.72
CA PRO A 337 23.36 0.60 36.49
C PRO A 337 23.85 -0.69 35.80
N GLY A 338 24.51 -0.55 34.64
CA GLY A 338 25.06 -1.66 33.85
C GLY A 338 24.09 -2.33 32.85
N ASP A 339 22.88 -1.81 32.64
CA ASP A 339 21.94 -2.32 31.63
C ASP A 339 22.11 -1.71 30.22
N GLY A 340 23.06 -0.78 30.06
CA GLY A 340 23.29 -0.02 28.82
C GLY A 340 22.47 1.26 28.68
N PHE A 341 21.68 1.67 29.67
CA PHE A 341 20.81 2.85 29.58
C PHE A 341 21.53 4.15 29.19
N LYS A 342 21.07 4.75 28.08
CA LYS A 342 21.67 5.90 27.38
C LYS A 342 23.15 5.68 27.06
N ASP A 343 23.51 4.45 26.70
CA ASP A 343 24.84 4.02 26.29
C ASP A 343 25.90 4.31 27.39
N GLU A 344 25.44 4.20 28.64
CA GLU A 344 26.09 4.60 29.90
C GLU A 344 26.35 6.12 30.06
N LYS A 345 26.05 6.94 29.05
CA LYS A 345 26.01 8.41 29.12
C LYS A 345 24.67 8.88 29.67
N ARG A 346 24.40 8.51 30.92
CA ARG A 346 23.13 8.75 31.65
C ARG A 346 22.65 10.20 31.70
N ALA A 347 23.56 11.16 31.58
CA ALA A 347 23.25 12.59 31.54
C ALA A 347 23.27 13.18 30.12
N GLY A 348 23.48 12.40 29.06
CA GLY A 348 23.59 12.91 27.68
C GLY A 348 22.24 13.32 27.07
N THR A 349 22.23 14.46 26.38
CA THR A 349 21.04 14.99 25.69
C THR A 349 20.63 14.10 24.51
N TYR A 350 19.32 13.83 24.38
CA TYR A 350 18.80 13.01 23.30
C TYR A 350 17.49 13.53 22.71
N ILE A 351 17.17 13.08 21.50
CA ILE A 351 15.89 13.34 20.83
C ILE A 351 14.97 12.14 20.99
N GLU A 352 13.74 12.37 21.44
CA GLU A 352 12.66 11.38 21.52
C GLU A 352 11.59 11.68 20.48
N VAL A 353 11.31 10.74 19.58
CA VAL A 353 10.26 10.87 18.56
C VAL A 353 9.18 9.83 18.80
N LYS A 354 7.94 10.26 18.95
CA LYS A 354 6.78 9.38 19.08
C LYS A 354 5.97 9.38 17.80
N ALA A 355 5.66 8.18 17.32
CA ALA A 355 4.82 7.97 16.16
C ALA A 355 3.83 6.83 16.44
N TYR A 356 2.81 6.74 15.60
CA TYR A 356 2.11 5.49 15.34
C TYR A 356 2.55 5.01 13.96
N TYR A 357 3.06 3.80 13.85
CA TYR A 357 3.45 3.23 12.56
C TYR A 357 2.47 2.11 12.19
N ILE A 358 2.15 2.03 10.91
CA ILE A 358 1.36 0.95 10.33
C ILE A 358 2.15 0.47 9.12
N SER A 359 2.68 -0.75 9.19
CA SER A 359 3.19 -1.39 7.99
C SER A 359 2.11 -2.32 7.46
N ARG A 360 1.39 -1.84 6.44
CA ARG A 360 0.60 -2.68 5.53
C ARG A 360 1.49 -3.23 4.42
N ASN A 361 2.76 -3.41 4.74
CA ASN A 361 3.65 -4.30 4.07
C ASN A 361 3.99 -5.39 5.10
N THR A 362 3.82 -6.68 4.81
CA THR A 362 4.63 -7.71 5.50
C THR A 362 6.01 -7.78 4.93
N ASP A 363 6.40 -6.85 4.06
CA ASP A 363 7.61 -6.06 4.26
C ASP A 363 8.00 -6.14 5.78
N ARG A 364 7.05 -5.95 6.75
CA ARG A 364 6.87 -6.78 8.01
C ARG A 364 5.56 -6.29 8.75
N ALA A 365 4.50 -7.07 9.07
CA ALA A 365 3.12 -6.47 9.07
C ALA A 365 2.27 -6.42 10.34
N GLY A 366 1.54 -5.30 10.47
CA GLY A 366 0.74 -4.86 11.63
C GLY A 366 1.08 -3.40 11.99
N GLN A 367 1.00 -3.04 13.27
CA GLN A 367 1.05 -1.64 13.72
C GLN A 367 1.39 -1.45 15.20
N GLY A 368 1.63 -0.20 15.63
CA GLY A 368 1.66 0.17 17.04
C GLY A 368 2.12 1.60 17.32
N GLU A 369 2.09 1.99 18.60
CA GLU A 369 2.93 3.10 19.05
C GLU A 369 4.40 2.71 18.95
N ILE A 370 5.24 3.69 18.62
CA ILE A 370 6.68 3.54 18.57
C ILE A 370 7.36 4.82 19.05
N THR A 371 8.44 4.65 19.80
CA THR A 371 9.26 5.75 20.32
C THR A 371 10.70 5.51 19.87
N TYR A 372 11.22 6.40 19.04
CA TYR A 372 12.62 6.41 18.62
C TYR A 372 13.41 7.32 19.57
N ARG A 373 14.64 6.93 19.90
CA ARG A 373 15.56 7.74 20.70
C ARG A 373 16.89 7.89 19.96
N PHE A 374 17.55 9.03 20.16
CA PHE A 374 18.86 9.29 19.58
C PHE A 374 19.72 10.23 20.44
N MET A 375 20.85 9.73 20.92
CA MET A 375 21.82 10.47 21.74
C MET A 375 22.65 11.44 20.88
N LEU A 376 22.64 12.75 21.17
CA LEU A 376 23.28 13.77 20.33
C LEU A 376 24.82 13.81 20.50
N GLY A 377 25.53 14.12 19.41
CA GLY A 377 27.00 14.27 19.38
C GLY A 377 27.53 14.52 17.95
N LYS A 378 28.85 14.38 17.70
CA LYS A 378 29.53 14.76 16.44
C LYS A 378 29.58 13.70 15.32
N ASP A 379 29.87 12.43 15.65
CA ASP A 379 29.50 11.14 14.89
C ASP A 379 26.86 9.66 15.17
N VAL A 380 26.38 8.52 14.53
CA VAL A 380 25.49 7.49 15.18
C VAL A 380 26.24 6.35 15.87
N ALA A 381 27.56 6.48 15.95
CA ALA A 381 28.46 5.61 16.70
C ALA A 381 28.84 6.22 18.06
N THR A 382 30.03 6.85 18.21
CA THR A 382 30.71 6.93 19.52
C THR A 382 30.69 8.27 20.29
N SER A 383 30.41 9.42 19.65
CA SER A 383 30.41 10.73 20.32
C SER A 383 29.10 11.06 21.03
N TYR A 384 29.22 11.63 22.22
CA TYR A 384 28.13 12.22 23.02
C TYR A 384 28.45 13.69 23.34
N GLU A 385 29.26 14.31 22.47
CA GLU A 385 29.74 15.68 22.58
C GLU A 385 28.70 16.63 21.96
N ALA A 386 27.59 16.83 22.65
CA ALA A 386 26.52 17.73 22.22
C ALA A 386 26.89 19.20 22.53
N LEU A 387 28.01 19.65 21.93
CA LEU A 387 28.67 20.92 22.21
C LEU A 387 27.83 22.16 21.88
N ARG A 388 28.18 23.31 22.47
CA ARG A 388 27.50 24.62 22.28
C ARG A 388 27.66 25.21 20.88
N ASN A 389 26.69 26.01 20.45
CA ASN A 389 26.66 26.74 19.16
C ASN A 389 26.74 25.84 17.90
N TYR A 390 26.33 24.58 18.00
CA TYR A 390 26.17 23.67 16.87
C TYR A 390 24.71 23.64 16.38
N HIS A 391 24.54 23.34 15.09
CA HIS A 391 23.27 23.00 14.47
C HIS A 391 23.32 21.52 14.10
N PHE A 392 22.74 20.67 14.95
CA PHE A 392 22.62 19.24 14.67
C PHE A 392 21.51 19.01 13.64
N LYS A 393 21.86 18.31 12.56
CA LYS A 393 20.95 17.94 11.47
C LYS A 393 20.66 16.46 11.60
N LEU A 394 19.46 16.15 12.08
CA LEU A 394 19.05 14.79 12.40
C LEU A 394 17.90 14.38 11.48
N THR A 395 18.22 13.67 10.40
CA THR A 395 17.26 12.98 9.55
C THR A 395 16.98 11.60 10.14
N LEU A 396 15.75 11.35 10.58
CA LEU A 396 15.31 9.98 10.83
C LEU A 396 15.08 9.30 9.49
N MET A 397 15.97 8.40 9.06
CA MET A 397 15.70 7.54 7.92
C MET A 397 14.84 6.38 8.41
N LEU A 398 13.56 6.48 8.09
CA LEU A 398 12.60 5.42 8.22
C LEU A 398 12.92 4.41 7.11
N LYS A 399 13.89 3.52 7.38
CA LYS A 399 14.27 2.43 6.48
C LYS A 399 13.33 1.26 6.65
N GLY A 400 13.12 0.51 5.57
CA GLY A 400 12.27 -0.67 5.55
C GLY A 400 10.82 -0.32 5.88
N TYR A 401 10.52 -0.19 7.18
CA TYR A 401 9.17 -0.17 7.71
C TYR A 401 9.03 0.59 9.05
N ALA A 402 9.82 1.65 9.21
CA ALA A 402 9.79 2.55 10.35
C ALA A 402 10.43 2.07 11.65
N ASN A 403 10.56 0.76 11.94
CA ASN A 403 11.37 0.29 13.09
C ASN A 403 12.69 -0.41 12.72
N ASP A 404 13.03 -0.46 11.43
CA ASP A 404 14.42 -0.28 11.04
C ASP A 404 14.60 1.24 10.92
N VAL A 405 14.99 1.88 12.03
CA VAL A 405 15.46 3.26 11.95
C VAL A 405 16.96 3.23 11.81
N ASP A 406 17.42 3.82 10.72
CA ASP A 406 18.77 4.34 10.69
C ASP A 406 18.65 5.85 10.87
N TRP A 407 19.41 6.40 11.80
CA TRP A 407 19.44 7.84 11.97
C TRP A 407 20.53 8.37 11.06
N HIS A 408 20.18 9.03 9.95
CA HIS A 408 21.12 9.99 9.38
C HIS A 408 21.10 11.26 10.23
N ILE A 409 21.75 11.20 11.39
CA ILE A 409 22.74 12.25 11.63
C ILE A 409 23.93 11.94 10.70
N GLU A 410 24.84 12.87 10.46
CA GLU A 410 25.99 12.62 9.55
C GLU A 410 27.08 11.68 10.20
N TYR A 411 26.74 10.42 10.61
CA TYR A 411 27.58 9.19 10.81
C TYR A 411 26.71 7.86 10.78
N GLU A 412 27.27 6.64 10.92
CA GLU A 412 26.74 5.29 10.46
C GLU A 412 26.65 4.18 11.59
N GLN A 413 26.03 2.95 11.59
CA GLN A 413 25.04 2.10 10.80
C GLN A 413 25.18 0.58 11.28
N GLU A 414 24.30 -0.47 11.40
CA GLU A 414 22.84 -0.88 11.37
C GLU A 414 22.71 -2.41 11.79
N GLU A 415 21.52 -3.08 11.92
CA GLU A 415 21.26 -4.41 12.63
C GLU A 415 20.35 -5.50 11.90
N ARG A 416 20.17 -6.77 12.42
CA ARG A 416 19.41 -7.98 11.86
C ARG A 416 17.84 -7.94 11.96
N LYS A 417 17.06 -8.79 11.20
CA LYS A 417 15.54 -9.02 11.20
C LYS A 417 14.93 -10.01 10.15
N ILE A 418 13.67 -10.51 10.34
CA ILE A 418 12.76 -11.13 9.31
C ILE A 418 11.80 -10.10 8.68
N ILE A 419 11.64 -10.14 7.35
CA ILE A 419 10.90 -9.25 6.44
C ILE A 419 10.11 -10.10 5.37
N ALA A 420 9.01 -9.65 4.73
CA ALA A 420 8.03 -10.38 3.85
C ALA A 420 7.13 -9.54 2.81
N PRO A 421 5.75 -9.61 2.63
CA PRO A 421 4.91 -8.59 1.87
C PRO A 421 3.34 -8.30 2.13
N ASN A 422 2.62 -8.71 3.22
CA ASN A 422 1.17 -8.42 3.63
C ASN A 422 0.64 -6.97 3.45
N PRO A 423 -0.67 -6.65 3.24
CA PRO A 423 -1.73 -7.58 2.92
C PRO A 423 -1.49 -7.94 1.49
N TYR A 424 -0.85 -9.09 1.30
CA TYR A 424 -0.27 -9.42 0.03
C TYR A 424 -1.35 -10.03 -0.81
N TYR A 425 -1.38 -9.61 -2.05
CA TYR A 425 -2.53 -9.85 -2.88
C TYR A 425 -2.36 -11.17 -3.60
N ILE A 426 -3.33 -12.07 -3.41
CA ILE A 426 -3.47 -13.26 -4.25
C ILE A 426 -4.69 -13.11 -5.15
N SER A 427 -4.59 -13.65 -6.36
CA SER A 427 -5.64 -13.54 -7.38
C SER A 427 -7.01 -13.98 -6.87
N TYR A 428 -8.06 -13.34 -7.36
CA TYR A 428 -9.44 -13.77 -7.14
C TYR A 428 -9.76 -15.13 -7.79
N LEU A 429 -8.87 -15.62 -8.66
CA LEU A 429 -8.98 -16.86 -9.44
C LEU A 429 -8.46 -18.10 -8.67
N TYR A 430 -9.15 -19.23 -8.82
CA TYR A 430 -8.76 -20.57 -8.36
C TYR A 430 -7.51 -21.10 -9.07
N ASN A 431 -6.83 -22.07 -8.45
CA ASN A 431 -5.62 -22.75 -8.97
C ASN A 431 -4.51 -21.81 -9.50
N HIS A 432 -4.49 -20.56 -9.02
CA HIS A 432 -3.44 -19.59 -9.31
C HIS A 432 -2.47 -19.50 -8.13
N SER A 433 -1.31 -18.91 -8.37
CA SER A 433 -0.18 -18.92 -7.45
C SER A 433 0.58 -17.60 -7.46
N MET A 434 1.16 -17.27 -6.31
CA MET A 434 2.03 -16.10 -6.14
C MET A 434 3.32 -16.50 -5.44
N MET A 435 4.36 -15.69 -5.61
CA MET A 435 5.57 -15.73 -4.78
C MET A 435 5.50 -14.62 -3.74
N LEU A 436 5.55 -14.99 -2.48
CA LEU A 436 5.63 -14.12 -1.32
C LEU A 436 7.11 -13.93 -0.97
N PRO A 437 7.79 -12.83 -1.38
CA PRO A 437 9.14 -12.55 -0.90
C PRO A 437 9.18 -12.52 0.63
N LEU A 438 10.29 -12.98 1.19
CA LEU A 438 10.75 -12.79 2.55
C LEU A 438 12.16 -12.19 2.47
N THR A 439 12.46 -11.02 3.04
CA THR A 439 13.88 -10.66 3.27
C THR A 439 14.26 -11.16 4.66
N ILE A 440 15.48 -11.61 4.89
CA ILE A 440 15.92 -12.09 6.20
C ILE A 440 17.38 -11.66 6.38
N LYS A 441 17.60 -10.60 7.16
CA LYS A 441 18.93 -10.19 7.62
C LYS A 441 19.35 -11.16 8.73
N THR A 442 20.31 -12.04 8.46
CA THR A 442 20.78 -13.08 9.40
C THR A 442 22.18 -12.80 9.94
N GLY A 443 22.75 -11.63 9.63
CA GLY A 443 24.10 -11.25 10.04
C GLY A 443 25.11 -12.32 9.63
N ASN A 444 26.02 -12.68 10.53
CA ASN A 444 27.00 -13.75 10.27
C ASN A 444 26.39 -15.18 10.14
N ALA A 445 25.13 -15.41 10.53
CA ALA A 445 24.49 -16.72 10.48
C ALA A 445 23.82 -17.03 9.13
N THR A 446 23.48 -18.30 8.88
CA THR A 446 22.76 -18.77 7.69
C THR A 446 21.43 -19.42 8.05
N ILE A 447 20.45 -19.41 7.14
CA ILE A 447 19.16 -20.07 7.36
C ILE A 447 19.31 -21.59 7.24
N THR A 448 18.77 -22.33 8.21
CA THR A 448 18.69 -23.81 8.17
C THR A 448 17.27 -24.32 7.93
N LYS A 449 16.24 -23.53 8.26
CA LYS A 449 14.84 -23.93 8.10
C LYS A 449 13.91 -22.74 7.93
N ILE A 450 12.85 -22.91 7.12
CA ILE A 450 11.64 -22.07 7.21
C ILE A 450 10.41 -22.98 7.20
N LYS A 451 9.59 -22.86 8.24
CA LYS A 451 8.25 -23.45 8.34
C LYS A 451 7.20 -22.35 8.12
N ALA A 452 6.11 -22.68 7.42
CA ALA A 452 4.98 -21.80 7.20
C ALA A 452 3.65 -22.51 7.51
N GLU A 453 2.72 -21.82 8.19
CA GLU A 453 1.49 -22.39 8.75
C GLU A 453 0.30 -21.43 8.59
N ILE A 454 -0.82 -21.88 8.03
CA ILE A 454 -2.05 -21.07 7.92
C ILE A 454 -2.77 -21.07 9.28
N VAL A 455 -2.75 -19.93 9.97
CA VAL A 455 -3.39 -19.74 11.29
C VAL A 455 -4.83 -19.21 11.20
N SER A 456 -5.23 -18.66 10.04
CA SER A 456 -6.58 -18.17 9.75
C SER A 456 -6.83 -18.20 8.25
N ASN A 457 -8.00 -18.63 7.78
CA ASN A 457 -8.33 -18.69 6.35
C ASN A 457 -9.84 -18.52 6.13
N ASN A 458 -10.29 -17.32 5.72
CA ASN A 458 -11.72 -17.02 5.65
C ASN A 458 -12.34 -17.35 4.28
N TRP A 459 -13.59 -17.81 4.33
CA TRP A 459 -14.48 -17.96 3.19
C TRP A 459 -15.35 -16.71 2.95
N ALA A 460 -15.60 -15.94 4.01
CA ALA A 460 -16.55 -14.83 4.10
C ALA A 460 -15.96 -13.47 3.60
N PRO A 461 -16.80 -12.44 3.39
CA PRO A 461 -16.36 -11.15 2.84
C PRO A 461 -15.75 -10.24 3.92
N MET A 462 -14.55 -9.73 3.66
CA MET A 462 -13.82 -8.87 4.59
C MET A 462 -14.49 -7.49 4.75
N ASN A 463 -14.60 -7.01 5.99
CA ASN A 463 -15.15 -5.71 6.39
C ASN A 463 -16.60 -5.43 5.94
N ALA A 464 -17.37 -6.46 5.60
CA ALA A 464 -18.74 -6.38 5.10
C ALA A 464 -19.74 -5.73 6.08
N ASP A 465 -19.47 -5.79 7.39
CA ASP A 465 -20.34 -5.24 8.45
C ASP A 465 -20.19 -3.72 8.64
N ASN A 466 -19.11 -3.11 8.13
CA ASN A 466 -18.74 -1.72 8.41
C ASN A 466 -19.60 -0.71 7.62
N GLY A 467 -20.88 -0.60 7.97
CA GLY A 467 -21.79 0.42 7.43
C GLY A 467 -23.28 0.08 7.39
N LEU A 468 -23.69 -1.12 7.83
CA LEU A 468 -25.10 -1.53 7.76
C LEU A 468 -25.83 -1.37 9.10
N SER A 469 -26.81 -0.46 9.12
CA SER A 469 -27.91 -0.43 10.10
C SER A 469 -28.94 -1.54 9.79
N GLY A 470 -28.46 -2.79 9.75
CA GLY A 470 -29.26 -3.98 9.47
C GLY A 470 -29.03 -5.07 10.52
N ASN A 471 -30.09 -5.81 10.86
CA ASN A 471 -30.02 -6.85 11.89
C ASN A 471 -29.04 -7.97 11.47
N ILE A 472 -28.23 -8.48 12.41
CA ILE A 472 -27.43 -9.69 12.21
C ILE A 472 -28.26 -10.89 12.68
N ILE A 473 -28.61 -11.81 11.78
CA ILE A 473 -29.29 -13.05 12.18
C ILE A 473 -28.27 -13.97 12.87
N THR A 474 -28.53 -14.29 14.13
CA THR A 474 -27.73 -15.21 14.97
C THR A 474 -28.49 -16.46 15.39
N SER A 475 -29.76 -16.62 15.01
CA SER A 475 -30.58 -17.80 15.30
C SER A 475 -31.29 -18.34 14.06
N SER A 476 -31.51 -19.66 14.01
CA SER A 476 -32.23 -20.36 12.95
C SER A 476 -33.76 -20.17 12.99
N ASN A 477 -34.28 -19.48 14.01
CA ASN A 477 -35.68 -19.61 14.43
C ASN A 477 -36.57 -18.43 13.99
N ASP A 478 -35.98 -17.35 13.47
CA ASP A 478 -36.70 -16.19 12.93
C ASP A 478 -37.31 -16.51 11.54
N TRP A 479 -38.46 -17.18 11.57
CA TRP A 479 -39.29 -17.36 10.39
C TRP A 479 -39.92 -16.01 9.98
N GLN A 480 -39.77 -15.65 8.69
CA GLN A 480 -40.57 -14.64 7.96
C GLN A 480 -40.18 -13.14 8.06
N TYR A 481 -38.95 -12.77 7.68
CA TYR A 481 -38.65 -11.40 7.23
C TYR A 481 -38.45 -11.31 5.71
N PHE A 482 -39.53 -11.57 4.95
CA PHE A 482 -39.56 -11.52 3.48
C PHE A 482 -39.22 -10.14 2.86
N ASN A 483 -39.22 -9.08 3.68
CA ASN A 483 -38.94 -7.69 3.28
C ASN A 483 -37.57 -7.20 3.79
N SER A 484 -36.78 -8.03 4.49
CA SER A 484 -35.48 -7.63 5.05
C SER A 484 -34.31 -8.06 4.19
N TYR A 485 -33.38 -7.13 3.99
CA TYR A 485 -32.10 -7.35 3.33
C TYR A 485 -31.04 -7.75 4.36
N TYR A 486 -30.32 -8.85 4.09
CA TYR A 486 -29.14 -9.30 4.82
C TYR A 486 -28.00 -9.51 3.83
N LEU A 487 -26.74 -9.27 4.21
CA LEU A 487 -25.61 -9.30 3.29
C LEU A 487 -24.99 -10.71 3.13
N TYR A 488 -24.66 -11.38 4.23
CA TYR A 488 -24.12 -12.75 4.25
C TYR A 488 -24.50 -13.48 5.57
N TRP A 489 -24.22 -14.78 5.66
CA TRP A 489 -24.44 -15.56 6.88
C TRP A 489 -23.20 -15.57 7.80
N LYS A 490 -23.30 -14.89 8.94
CA LYS A 490 -22.18 -14.78 9.90
C LYS A 490 -22.02 -15.98 10.86
N GLY A 491 -23.00 -16.87 10.95
CA GLY A 491 -23.04 -17.94 11.96
C GLY A 491 -21.90 -18.98 11.92
N VAL A 492 -21.17 -19.08 10.80
CA VAL A 492 -19.93 -19.88 10.66
C VAL A 492 -18.76 -19.06 10.08
N ASP A 493 -18.78 -17.74 10.28
CA ASP A 493 -17.66 -16.84 10.00
C ASP A 493 -16.64 -16.92 11.15
N ASN A 494 -15.90 -18.03 11.20
CA ASN A 494 -14.80 -18.24 12.14
C ASN A 494 -13.61 -18.87 11.38
N PRO A 495 -12.70 -18.04 10.84
CA PRO A 495 -11.62 -18.51 9.96
C PRO A 495 -10.48 -19.23 10.68
N VAL A 496 -10.45 -19.22 12.02
CA VAL A 496 -9.50 -19.97 12.86
C VAL A 496 -10.08 -21.35 13.21
N ALA A 497 -11.39 -21.45 13.45
CA ALA A 497 -12.06 -22.74 13.70
C ALA A 497 -12.33 -23.55 12.43
N TYR A 498 -12.52 -22.90 11.27
CA TYR A 498 -12.89 -23.55 10.00
C TYR A 498 -11.95 -23.25 8.80
N PRO A 499 -10.60 -23.26 8.95
CA PRO A 499 -9.67 -22.81 7.91
C PRO A 499 -9.69 -23.67 6.63
N TRP A 500 -10.20 -24.90 6.73
CA TRP A 500 -10.43 -25.80 5.59
C TRP A 500 -11.54 -25.36 4.63
N ASN A 501 -12.30 -24.31 4.96
CA ASN A 501 -13.31 -23.70 4.06
C ASN A 501 -12.80 -22.41 3.37
N GLY A 502 -11.66 -21.85 3.80
CA GLY A 502 -11.06 -20.65 3.21
C GLY A 502 -10.31 -20.89 1.89
N PHE A 503 -9.80 -19.81 1.29
CA PHE A 503 -9.27 -19.80 -0.07
C PHE A 503 -7.79 -20.21 -0.23
N LEU A 504 -6.98 -20.00 0.80
CA LEU A 504 -5.52 -20.09 0.71
C LEU A 504 -5.01 -21.53 0.91
N SER A 505 -3.89 -21.87 0.28
CA SER A 505 -3.07 -23.05 0.59
C SER A 505 -1.57 -22.79 0.43
N LEU A 506 -0.76 -23.48 1.25
CA LEU A 506 0.70 -23.51 1.15
C LEU A 506 1.21 -24.71 0.32
N ARG A 507 0.32 -25.34 -0.46
CA ARG A 507 0.64 -26.48 -1.34
C ARG A 507 -0.10 -26.34 -2.67
N LYS A 508 0.59 -26.56 -3.79
CA LYS A 508 0.07 -26.50 -5.17
C LYS A 508 -1.27 -27.21 -5.33
N THR A 509 -2.31 -26.48 -5.73
CA THR A 509 -3.63 -27.07 -5.99
C THR A 509 -3.63 -27.79 -7.33
N GLU A 510 -4.00 -29.07 -7.33
CA GLU A 510 -3.92 -29.96 -8.51
C GLU A 510 -5.30 -30.30 -9.10
N GLN A 511 -6.38 -29.96 -8.39
CA GLN A 511 -7.75 -30.31 -8.75
C GLN A 511 -8.57 -29.04 -9.01
N THR A 512 -9.38 -29.02 -10.07
CA THR A 512 -10.31 -27.91 -10.36
C THR A 512 -11.52 -27.95 -9.44
N ASP A 513 -12.06 -29.14 -9.16
CA ASP A 513 -13.23 -29.36 -8.31
C ASP A 513 -12.91 -30.43 -7.25
N ILE A 514 -13.45 -30.30 -6.02
CA ILE A 514 -13.29 -31.31 -4.96
C ILE A 514 -14.59 -32.09 -4.76
N THR A 515 -14.54 -33.42 -4.81
CA THR A 515 -15.72 -34.28 -4.63
C THR A 515 -16.01 -34.55 -3.15
N GLY A 516 -17.29 -34.71 -2.80
CA GLY A 516 -17.73 -35.11 -1.46
C GLY A 516 -19.12 -35.73 -1.48
N THR A 517 -19.49 -36.40 -0.38
CA THR A 517 -20.76 -37.12 -0.21
C THR A 517 -21.72 -36.39 0.73
N LEU A 518 -23.02 -36.59 0.55
CA LEU A 518 -24.04 -36.16 1.51
C LEU A 518 -24.12 -37.15 2.71
N PRO A 519 -24.56 -36.71 3.91
CA PRO A 519 -24.79 -35.31 4.28
C PRO A 519 -23.47 -34.53 4.41
N VAL A 520 -23.49 -33.26 4.00
CA VAL A 520 -22.34 -32.36 4.18
C VAL A 520 -22.45 -31.58 5.49
N THR A 521 -21.31 -31.13 6.00
CA THR A 521 -21.22 -30.28 7.18
C THR A 521 -20.16 -29.18 6.99
N VAL A 522 -20.12 -28.21 7.90
CA VAL A 522 -19.02 -27.23 8.02
C VAL A 522 -17.62 -27.88 8.09
N ASN A 523 -17.53 -29.17 8.43
CA ASN A 523 -16.29 -29.94 8.52
C ASN A 523 -15.97 -30.77 7.26
N SER A 524 -16.86 -30.85 6.25
CA SER A 524 -16.67 -31.79 5.12
C SER A 524 -15.40 -31.54 4.29
N ASN A 525 -14.92 -30.30 4.18
CA ASN A 525 -13.67 -29.99 3.48
C ASN A 525 -12.40 -30.29 4.31
N LYS A 526 -12.54 -30.65 5.59
CA LYS A 526 -11.42 -30.82 6.55
C LYS A 526 -10.46 -31.93 6.14
N SER A 527 -10.98 -33.13 5.84
CA SER A 527 -10.16 -34.29 5.51
C SER A 527 -9.27 -34.06 4.28
N TYR A 528 -9.77 -33.36 3.25
CA TYR A 528 -8.97 -32.98 2.08
C TYR A 528 -7.90 -31.93 2.41
N TYR A 529 -8.22 -30.96 3.27
CA TYR A 529 -7.28 -29.93 3.70
C TYR A 529 -6.13 -30.50 4.54
N GLU A 530 -6.42 -31.40 5.48
CA GLU A 530 -5.44 -31.97 6.39
C GLU A 530 -4.58 -33.07 5.73
N SER A 531 -5.19 -34.01 5.00
CA SER A 531 -4.45 -35.13 4.36
C SER A 531 -3.43 -34.68 3.32
N ALA A 532 -3.76 -33.64 2.52
CA ALA A 532 -2.83 -33.04 1.57
C ALA A 532 -2.00 -31.88 2.19
N ASN A 533 -1.98 -31.79 3.53
CA ASN A 533 -1.27 -30.78 4.33
C ASN A 533 -1.37 -29.35 3.78
N ARG A 534 -2.57 -28.96 3.32
CA ARG A 534 -2.83 -27.71 2.59
C ARG A 534 -2.57 -26.46 3.42
N GLY A 535 -2.55 -26.61 4.75
CA GLY A 535 -2.25 -25.56 5.71
C GLY A 535 -0.78 -25.40 6.11
N ASN A 536 0.13 -26.34 5.81
CA ASN A 536 1.52 -26.28 6.32
C ASN A 536 2.58 -26.73 5.30
N VAL A 537 3.73 -26.04 5.33
CA VAL A 537 4.94 -26.44 4.60
C VAL A 537 6.18 -26.16 5.42
N GLU A 538 7.23 -26.97 5.21
CA GLU A 538 8.55 -26.76 5.79
C GLU A 538 9.58 -26.95 4.68
N TYR A 539 10.57 -26.06 4.65
CA TYR A 539 11.69 -26.05 3.72
C TYR A 539 12.99 -26.07 4.53
N THR A 540 13.99 -26.81 4.06
CA THR A 540 15.25 -27.11 4.78
C THR A 540 16.52 -26.91 3.93
N ASP A 541 16.38 -26.46 2.68
CA ASP A 541 17.50 -26.07 1.82
C ASP A 541 17.39 -24.57 1.52
N PHE A 542 18.43 -23.82 1.88
CA PHE A 542 18.56 -22.38 1.70
C PHE A 542 19.85 -22.00 0.96
N SER A 543 20.39 -22.95 0.20
CA SER A 543 21.38 -22.68 -0.84
C SER A 543 20.84 -21.59 -1.78
N PRO A 544 21.61 -20.54 -2.10
CA PRO A 544 21.19 -19.55 -3.09
C PRO A 544 20.79 -20.23 -4.40
N THR A 545 19.62 -19.85 -4.91
CA THR A 545 19.07 -20.35 -6.17
C THR A 545 19.98 -19.89 -7.31
N SER A 546 20.27 -20.79 -8.26
CA SER A 546 21.10 -20.44 -9.43
C SER A 546 20.47 -19.29 -10.21
N GLU A 547 21.28 -18.30 -10.61
CA GLU A 547 20.88 -17.16 -11.45
C GLU A 547 20.20 -17.57 -12.76
N SER A 548 20.37 -18.82 -13.20
CA SER A 548 19.70 -19.40 -14.37
C SER A 548 18.24 -19.82 -14.15
N VAL A 549 17.75 -19.84 -12.91
CA VAL A 549 16.39 -20.25 -12.54
C VAL A 549 15.60 -19.03 -12.12
N SER A 550 14.58 -18.65 -12.90
CA SER A 550 13.76 -17.48 -12.57
C SER A 550 12.85 -17.74 -11.35
N VAL A 551 12.41 -16.65 -10.70
CA VAL A 551 11.34 -16.69 -9.68
C VAL A 551 10.08 -17.39 -10.20
N SER A 552 9.78 -17.26 -11.50
CA SER A 552 8.66 -17.93 -12.16
C SER A 552 8.88 -19.44 -12.34
N ASP A 553 10.10 -19.89 -12.65
CA ASP A 553 10.42 -21.32 -12.75
C ASP A 553 10.36 -22.01 -11.37
N ALA A 554 10.88 -21.37 -10.33
CA ALA A 554 10.76 -21.87 -8.96
C ALA A 554 9.29 -22.00 -8.51
N LEU A 555 8.43 -21.05 -8.90
CA LEU A 555 6.98 -21.10 -8.65
C LEU A 555 6.28 -22.25 -9.41
N ILE A 556 6.71 -22.56 -10.64
CA ILE A 556 6.22 -23.73 -11.41
C ILE A 556 6.58 -25.03 -10.68
N ASP A 557 7.83 -25.15 -10.20
CA ASP A 557 8.34 -26.27 -9.40
C ASP A 557 7.72 -26.35 -8.00
N GLY A 558 7.08 -25.29 -7.52
CA GLY A 558 6.52 -25.18 -6.17
C GLY A 558 7.57 -25.10 -5.06
N LYS A 559 8.75 -24.54 -5.38
CA LYS A 559 9.89 -24.34 -4.48
C LYS A 559 10.07 -22.85 -4.16
N PRO A 560 10.73 -22.50 -3.04
CA PRO A 560 11.15 -21.13 -2.82
C PRO A 560 12.27 -20.72 -3.79
N HIS A 561 12.36 -19.44 -4.14
CA HIS A 561 13.51 -18.86 -4.84
C HIS A 561 14.30 -17.97 -3.88
N ILE A 562 15.56 -18.32 -3.63
CA ILE A 562 16.43 -17.72 -2.60
C ILE A 562 17.56 -16.93 -3.27
N ALA A 563 17.61 -15.62 -3.06
CA ALA A 563 18.80 -14.81 -3.31
C ALA A 563 19.53 -14.48 -1.99
N LEU A 564 20.80 -14.07 -2.06
CA LEU A 564 21.63 -13.73 -0.91
C LEU A 564 22.55 -12.55 -1.24
N SER A 565 22.41 -11.43 -0.53
CA SER A 565 23.41 -10.35 -0.50
C SER A 565 24.42 -10.57 0.62
N LYS A 566 25.63 -10.03 0.43
CA LYS A 566 26.75 -10.09 1.39
C LYS A 566 27.48 -8.76 1.43
N ASP A 567 26.95 -7.85 2.22
CA ASP A 567 27.41 -6.47 2.30
C ASP A 567 28.52 -6.33 3.36
N GLY A 568 29.69 -6.91 3.04
CA GLY A 568 30.94 -6.81 3.81
C GLY A 568 31.01 -7.64 5.09
N VAL A 569 29.96 -7.63 5.91
CA VAL A 569 29.90 -8.31 7.23
C VAL A 569 28.64 -9.18 7.37
N ASP A 570 27.50 -8.76 6.82
CA ASP A 570 26.20 -9.38 7.06
C ASP A 570 25.63 -10.16 5.87
N ASN A 571 25.02 -11.33 6.13
CA ASN A 571 24.20 -12.06 5.16
C ASN A 571 22.76 -11.49 5.19
N THR A 572 22.22 -11.16 4.01
CA THR A 572 20.80 -10.83 3.83
C THR A 572 20.18 -11.70 2.74
N TYR A 573 19.28 -12.59 3.13
CA TYR A 573 18.56 -13.48 2.21
C TYR A 573 17.30 -12.81 1.66
N VAL A 574 16.91 -13.12 0.42
CA VAL A 574 15.59 -12.82 -0.14
C VAL A 574 14.94 -14.13 -0.61
N VAL A 575 14.07 -14.70 0.21
CA VAL A 575 13.41 -16.00 0.04
C VAL A 575 11.97 -15.79 -0.46
N ASN A 576 11.72 -16.03 -1.74
CA ASN A 576 10.39 -15.97 -2.34
C ASN A 576 9.67 -17.30 -2.11
N VAL A 577 8.65 -17.34 -1.25
CA VAL A 577 7.90 -18.55 -0.91
C VAL A 577 6.63 -18.68 -1.76
N PRO A 578 6.34 -19.84 -2.37
CA PRO A 578 5.14 -20.02 -3.18
C PRO A 578 3.87 -20.26 -2.33
N LEU A 579 2.78 -19.58 -2.69
CA LEU A 579 1.44 -19.76 -2.12
C LEU A 579 0.39 -19.89 -3.24
N TRP A 580 -0.71 -20.58 -2.95
CA TRP A 580 -1.74 -20.93 -3.94
C TRP A 580 -3.17 -20.62 -3.49
N THR A 581 -4.04 -20.31 -4.45
CA THR A 581 -5.49 -20.42 -4.26
C THR A 581 -5.95 -21.86 -4.44
N ARG A 582 -7.00 -22.23 -3.72
CA ARG A 582 -7.63 -23.56 -3.78
C ARG A 582 -8.55 -23.70 -5.00
N ALA A 583 -9.15 -24.89 -5.13
CA ALA A 583 -9.98 -25.34 -6.25
C ALA A 583 -11.15 -24.38 -6.57
N LYS A 584 -11.60 -24.36 -7.83
CA LYS A 584 -12.74 -23.57 -8.33
C LYS A 584 -13.95 -23.77 -7.44
N THR A 585 -14.26 -25.02 -7.19
CA THR A 585 -15.30 -25.44 -6.26
C THR A 585 -14.65 -26.41 -5.28
N LEU A 586 -14.90 -26.24 -3.98
CA LEU A 586 -14.63 -27.30 -3.02
C LEU A 586 -15.75 -28.36 -3.17
N ILE A 587 -16.21 -28.99 -2.09
CA ILE A 587 -17.39 -29.88 -2.19
C ILE A 587 -18.60 -29.03 -2.61
N SER A 588 -19.09 -29.18 -3.85
CA SER A 588 -20.16 -28.34 -4.45
C SER A 588 -21.35 -28.12 -3.51
N GLN A 589 -21.78 -29.16 -2.80
CA GLN A 589 -22.92 -29.13 -1.90
C GLN A 589 -22.70 -28.21 -0.68
N THR A 590 -21.45 -27.91 -0.31
CA THR A 590 -21.10 -26.92 0.75
C THR A 590 -21.06 -25.47 0.23
N GLY A 591 -21.07 -25.27 -1.09
CA GLY A 591 -20.95 -23.94 -1.72
C GLY A 591 -19.59 -23.25 -1.59
N TYR A 592 -18.64 -23.78 -0.78
CA TYR A 592 -17.32 -23.18 -0.60
C TYR A 592 -16.44 -23.26 -1.85
N THR A 593 -15.61 -22.23 -2.04
CA THR A 593 -14.86 -22.00 -3.29
C THR A 593 -13.53 -21.28 -3.04
N GLY A 594 -12.48 -21.69 -3.75
CA GLY A 594 -11.18 -21.03 -3.78
C GLY A 594 -11.17 -19.74 -4.61
N ASN A 595 -12.11 -19.56 -5.54
CA ASN A 595 -12.39 -18.24 -6.14
C ASN A 595 -12.98 -17.30 -5.10
N ASN A 596 -12.67 -16.01 -5.16
CA ASN A 596 -13.50 -15.01 -4.48
C ASN A 596 -14.85 -14.88 -5.21
N PRO A 597 -16.00 -15.15 -4.57
CA PRO A 597 -17.30 -15.00 -5.21
C PRO A 597 -17.76 -13.54 -5.30
N TYR A 598 -17.25 -12.67 -4.42
CA TYR A 598 -17.69 -11.29 -4.21
C TYR A 598 -17.04 -10.30 -5.18
N VAL A 599 -17.85 -9.49 -5.86
CA VAL A 599 -17.37 -8.39 -6.73
C VAL A 599 -16.95 -7.18 -5.89
N ALA A 600 -17.64 -6.95 -4.78
CA ALA A 600 -17.43 -5.81 -3.89
C ALA A 600 -16.37 -6.02 -2.79
N TYR A 601 -16.16 -7.25 -2.32
CA TYR A 601 -15.34 -7.52 -1.13
C TYR A 601 -14.07 -8.32 -1.44
N ARG A 602 -13.05 -8.11 -0.61
CA ARG A 602 -11.86 -8.97 -0.52
C ARG A 602 -12.13 -10.13 0.46
N ARG A 603 -11.26 -11.15 0.50
CA ARG A 603 -11.24 -12.18 1.56
C ARG A 603 -9.88 -12.20 2.24
N GLN A 604 -9.81 -12.67 3.49
CA GLN A 604 -8.62 -12.59 4.34
C GLN A 604 -8.15 -13.96 4.84
N ALA A 605 -6.84 -14.17 4.88
CA ALA A 605 -6.17 -15.29 5.54
C ALA A 605 -4.91 -14.77 6.25
N LYS A 606 -4.40 -15.47 7.28
CA LYS A 606 -3.11 -15.15 7.95
C LYS A 606 -2.20 -16.38 8.02
N VAL A 607 -0.91 -16.19 7.78
CA VAL A 607 0.14 -17.23 7.72
C VAL A 607 1.24 -16.92 8.73
N LYS A 608 1.58 -17.86 9.61
CA LYS A 608 2.78 -17.80 10.44
C LYS A 608 3.99 -18.28 9.66
N PHE A 609 5.11 -17.59 9.75
CA PHE A 609 6.43 -18.12 9.38
C PHE A 609 7.29 -18.32 10.63
N THR A 610 8.19 -19.29 10.55
CA THR A 610 9.15 -19.63 11.61
C THR A 610 10.46 -20.01 10.93
N VAL A 611 11.47 -19.16 11.11
CA VAL A 611 12.81 -19.30 10.53
C VAL A 611 13.73 -19.88 11.60
N THR A 612 14.58 -20.83 11.24
CA THR A 612 15.66 -21.34 12.09
C THR A 612 17.01 -21.03 11.44
N LEU A 613 17.97 -20.56 12.24
CA LEU A 613 19.32 -20.22 11.79
C LEU A 613 20.34 -21.30 12.18
N SER A 614 21.57 -21.15 11.69
CA SER A 614 22.70 -22.05 11.95
C SER A 614 23.29 -21.94 13.35
N ASP A 615 23.09 -20.81 14.02
CA ASP A 615 23.47 -20.56 15.41
C ASP A 615 22.46 -21.13 16.44
N GLY A 616 21.31 -21.65 15.95
CA GLY A 616 20.22 -22.17 16.77
C GLY A 616 19.09 -21.18 17.01
N THR A 617 19.22 -19.92 16.59
CA THR A 617 18.18 -18.89 16.72
C THR A 617 16.91 -19.31 15.99
N VAL A 618 15.75 -19.10 16.60
CA VAL A 618 14.43 -19.32 15.99
C VAL A 618 13.64 -18.01 16.03
N MET A 619 13.28 -17.50 14.86
CA MET A 619 12.61 -16.21 14.68
C MET A 619 11.20 -16.42 14.08
N THR A 620 10.15 -15.74 14.56
CA THR A 620 8.76 -15.94 14.09
C THR A 620 7.97 -14.65 13.77
N THR A 621 6.99 -14.75 12.86
CA THR A 621 6.16 -13.59 12.44
C THR A 621 5.10 -13.16 13.45
N ASP A 622 4.87 -13.95 14.50
CA ASP A 622 4.05 -13.60 15.65
C ASP A 622 4.88 -13.11 16.86
N ASN A 623 6.18 -12.90 16.68
CA ASN A 623 7.02 -12.14 17.60
C ASN A 623 7.31 -10.75 17.02
N LYS A 624 7.30 -9.70 17.86
CA LYS A 624 7.53 -8.31 17.45
C LYS A 624 9.01 -7.97 17.23
N GLU A 625 9.91 -8.69 17.91
CA GLU A 625 11.36 -8.49 17.86
C GLU A 625 11.91 -8.97 16.52
N ASP A 626 11.72 -10.27 16.24
CA ASP A 626 12.00 -10.93 14.96
C ASP A 626 11.43 -10.18 13.75
N TYR A 627 10.23 -9.63 13.94
CA TYR A 627 9.36 -9.14 12.88
C TYR A 627 8.47 -8.02 13.46
N GLN A 628 8.75 -6.76 13.11
CA GLN A 628 8.33 -5.49 13.76
C GLN A 628 6.94 -5.32 14.30
N ASN A 629 6.00 -6.13 13.88
CA ASN A 629 4.60 -5.95 14.16
C ASN A 629 3.97 -7.13 14.89
N GLY A 630 4.67 -8.26 15.02
CA GLY A 630 4.18 -9.42 15.77
C GLY A 630 2.85 -10.02 15.29
N GLU A 631 2.41 -9.71 14.07
CA GLU A 631 1.20 -10.29 13.48
C GLU A 631 1.47 -11.15 12.24
N ASN A 632 0.93 -12.36 12.27
CA ASN A 632 1.03 -13.32 11.16
C ASN A 632 0.56 -12.75 9.81
N VAL A 633 1.34 -13.08 8.78
CA VAL A 633 1.29 -12.61 7.39
C VAL A 633 -0.11 -12.69 6.80
N GLU A 634 -0.81 -11.56 6.71
CA GLU A 634 -2.10 -11.45 6.05
C GLU A 634 -1.97 -11.54 4.52
N ILE A 635 -2.76 -12.43 3.94
CA ILE A 635 -2.97 -12.53 2.51
C ILE A 635 -4.39 -12.06 2.24
N GLN A 636 -4.55 -11.07 1.36
CA GLN A 636 -5.87 -10.63 0.89
C GLN A 636 -6.14 -11.20 -0.49
N GLN A 637 -7.19 -12.00 -0.62
CA GLN A 637 -7.73 -12.35 -1.92
C GLN A 637 -8.49 -11.15 -2.49
N VAL A 638 -8.07 -10.67 -3.66
CA VAL A 638 -8.63 -9.47 -4.28
C VAL A 638 -10.10 -9.65 -4.71
N ARG A 639 -10.79 -8.52 -4.91
CA ARG A 639 -12.16 -8.45 -5.46
C ARG A 639 -12.28 -9.22 -6.79
N ARG A 640 -13.42 -9.85 -7.02
CA ARG A 640 -13.73 -10.53 -8.29
C ARG A 640 -13.95 -9.52 -9.41
N ILE A 641 -13.00 -9.40 -10.34
CA ILE A 641 -13.16 -8.56 -11.53
C ILE A 641 -14.08 -9.27 -12.54
N VAL A 642 -15.15 -8.58 -12.94
CA VAL A 642 -16.15 -9.07 -13.91
C VAL A 642 -16.35 -8.15 -15.12
N ASN A 643 -15.93 -6.90 -15.04
CA ASN A 643 -16.14 -5.88 -16.06
C ASN A 643 -14.76 -5.32 -16.52
N PRO A 644 -14.32 -5.60 -17.76
CA PRO A 644 -14.88 -6.58 -18.70
C PRO A 644 -14.52 -8.02 -18.28
N LYS A 645 -14.96 -9.01 -19.07
CA LYS A 645 -14.42 -10.39 -19.03
C LYS A 645 -14.25 -11.01 -20.42
N GLY A 646 -14.96 -10.51 -21.42
CA GLY A 646 -14.68 -10.82 -22.82
C GLY A 646 -15.08 -9.69 -23.78
N ILE A 647 -14.48 -9.73 -24.97
CA ILE A 647 -14.71 -8.77 -26.06
C ILE A 647 -14.89 -9.59 -27.34
N TYR A 648 -16.11 -9.70 -27.83
CA TYR A 648 -16.43 -10.46 -29.04
C TYR A 648 -16.72 -9.52 -30.22
N ARG A 649 -16.40 -10.01 -31.42
CA ARG A 649 -16.61 -9.35 -32.71
C ARG A 649 -17.13 -10.34 -33.76
N ALA A 650 -17.95 -9.87 -34.69
CA ALA A 650 -18.28 -10.57 -35.92
C ALA A 650 -17.03 -10.74 -36.79
N ALA A 651 -17.06 -11.68 -37.74
CA ALA A 651 -15.87 -12.03 -38.55
C ALA A 651 -15.30 -10.83 -39.33
N ASN A 652 -16.16 -9.91 -39.77
CA ASN A 652 -15.82 -8.71 -40.51
C ASN A 652 -15.72 -7.43 -39.66
N GLU A 653 -15.97 -7.50 -38.35
CA GLU A 653 -15.88 -6.33 -37.46
C GLU A 653 -14.47 -6.21 -36.87
N THR A 654 -13.96 -4.97 -36.85
CA THR A 654 -12.57 -4.64 -36.44
C THR A 654 -12.51 -3.47 -35.46
N GLY A 655 -13.66 -2.88 -35.10
CA GLY A 655 -13.75 -1.80 -34.13
C GLY A 655 -13.05 -2.13 -32.81
N SER A 656 -12.08 -1.29 -32.42
CA SER A 656 -11.32 -1.42 -31.18
C SER A 656 -12.19 -1.36 -29.93
N PHE A 657 -11.63 -1.76 -28.80
CA PHE A 657 -12.31 -1.70 -27.50
C PHE A 657 -11.40 -1.11 -26.43
N ASP A 658 -11.86 -0.04 -25.77
CA ASP A 658 -11.16 0.58 -24.65
C ASP A 658 -11.45 -0.19 -23.36
N VAL A 659 -10.45 -0.92 -22.87
CA VAL A 659 -10.50 -1.65 -21.60
C VAL A 659 -10.20 -0.70 -20.45
N ASP A 660 -11.03 -0.76 -19.43
CA ASP A 660 -10.81 -0.23 -18.10
C ASP A 660 -11.29 -1.31 -17.12
N LEU A 661 -10.39 -1.93 -16.36
CA LEU A 661 -10.80 -2.96 -15.39
C LEU A 661 -11.57 -2.30 -14.25
N LYS A 662 -12.75 -2.82 -13.92
CA LYS A 662 -13.67 -2.20 -12.97
C LYS A 662 -14.12 -3.12 -11.85
N VAL A 663 -14.46 -2.52 -10.72
CA VAL A 663 -15.05 -3.16 -9.53
C VAL A 663 -16.27 -2.39 -9.05
N LEU A 664 -17.10 -3.02 -8.23
CA LEU A 664 -18.10 -2.32 -7.42
C LEU A 664 -17.45 -1.87 -6.09
N PRO A 665 -17.71 -0.66 -5.60
CA PRO A 665 -17.30 -0.23 -4.25
C PRO A 665 -17.85 -1.15 -3.15
N ASP A 666 -19.15 -1.42 -3.22
CA ASP A 666 -19.97 -2.23 -2.31
C ASP A 666 -21.00 -3.05 -3.12
N GLU A 667 -21.59 -4.10 -2.52
CA GLU A 667 -22.43 -5.10 -3.24
C GLU A 667 -23.66 -4.48 -3.91
N GLU A 668 -24.12 -3.33 -3.39
CA GLU A 668 -25.37 -2.67 -3.76
C GLU A 668 -25.15 -1.35 -4.52
N SER A 669 -23.91 -1.10 -4.94
CA SER A 669 -23.54 0.01 -5.82
C SER A 669 -24.19 -0.14 -7.20
N THR A 670 -24.84 0.92 -7.67
CA THR A 670 -25.50 0.96 -8.99
C THR A 670 -24.52 1.25 -10.13
N SER A 671 -23.25 1.54 -9.83
CA SER A 671 -22.23 1.87 -10.82
C SER A 671 -20.87 1.26 -10.44
N PHE A 672 -20.19 0.76 -11.47
CA PHE A 672 -18.80 0.34 -11.43
C PHE A 672 -17.84 1.54 -11.38
N VAL A 673 -16.74 1.39 -10.64
CA VAL A 673 -15.60 2.32 -10.60
C VAL A 673 -14.35 1.65 -11.19
N SER A 674 -13.48 2.46 -11.81
CA SER A 674 -12.19 2.00 -12.34
C SER A 674 -11.30 1.47 -11.21
N LEU A 675 -10.73 0.28 -11.40
CA LEU A 675 -9.82 -0.34 -10.44
C LEU A 675 -8.41 0.22 -10.65
N LYS A 676 -7.90 0.89 -9.61
CA LYS A 676 -6.48 1.20 -9.45
C LYS A 676 -5.73 -0.03 -8.94
N SER A 677 -4.48 -0.20 -9.34
CA SER A 677 -3.61 -1.28 -8.85
C SER A 677 -2.78 -0.81 -7.66
N ASP A 678 -2.78 -1.58 -6.55
CA ASP A 678 -2.00 -1.32 -5.33
C ASP A 678 -0.51 -1.71 -5.50
N GLY A 679 -0.01 -1.66 -6.73
CA GLY A 679 1.33 -2.02 -7.19
C GLY A 679 1.42 -1.87 -8.71
N PRO A 680 2.58 -2.12 -9.35
CA PRO A 680 2.67 -2.07 -10.82
C PRO A 680 1.79 -3.15 -11.46
N TRP A 681 1.39 -2.90 -12.71
CA TRP A 681 0.54 -3.78 -13.51
C TRP A 681 0.99 -3.82 -14.98
N ARG A 682 0.60 -4.88 -15.70
CA ARG A 682 0.78 -5.00 -17.15
C ARG A 682 -0.32 -5.83 -17.82
N ALA A 683 -0.54 -5.61 -19.12
CA ALA A 683 -1.42 -6.40 -19.96
C ALA A 683 -0.67 -6.94 -21.18
N TYR A 684 -0.90 -8.21 -21.55
CA TYR A 684 -0.32 -8.84 -22.74
C TYR A 684 -1.19 -9.97 -23.31
N VAL A 685 -1.02 -10.27 -24.61
CA VAL A 685 -1.74 -11.33 -25.32
C VAL A 685 -1.02 -12.68 -25.10
N ILE A 686 -1.51 -13.46 -24.14
CA ILE A 686 -0.91 -14.75 -23.73
C ILE A 686 -1.32 -15.92 -24.64
N ARG A 687 -2.45 -15.81 -25.34
CA ARG A 687 -2.89 -16.76 -26.39
C ARG A 687 -3.47 -16.02 -27.58
N ASP A 688 -3.22 -16.53 -28.78
CA ASP A 688 -3.79 -16.03 -30.04
C ASP A 688 -3.71 -17.12 -31.12
N THR A 689 -4.87 -17.49 -31.69
CA THR A 689 -4.96 -18.55 -32.71
C THR A 689 -4.22 -18.24 -34.01
N LYS A 690 -4.04 -16.97 -34.37
CA LYS A 690 -3.21 -16.58 -35.54
C LYS A 690 -1.72 -16.66 -35.24
N ARG A 691 -1.30 -16.39 -34.00
CA ARG A 691 0.10 -16.54 -33.58
C ARG A 691 0.49 -18.02 -33.42
N GLY A 692 -0.46 -18.88 -33.05
CA GLY A 692 -0.36 -20.35 -33.08
C GLY A 692 0.23 -20.98 -31.80
N GLU A 693 -0.43 -22.02 -31.29
CA GLU A 693 -0.15 -22.62 -29.97
C GLU A 693 1.32 -23.05 -29.75
N GLY A 694 1.96 -23.64 -30.76
CA GLY A 694 3.33 -24.15 -30.65
C GLY A 694 4.44 -23.14 -30.95
N ASN A 695 4.10 -21.95 -31.46
CA ASN A 695 5.10 -21.02 -32.00
C ASN A 695 5.78 -20.22 -30.88
N ALA A 696 7.04 -20.52 -30.59
CA ALA A 696 7.85 -19.76 -29.63
C ALA A 696 8.42 -18.46 -30.24
N THR A 697 8.90 -18.54 -31.49
CA THR A 697 9.48 -17.41 -32.23
C THR A 697 8.42 -16.62 -32.99
N GLY A 698 8.60 -15.30 -33.11
CA GLY A 698 7.71 -14.44 -33.91
C GLY A 698 6.39 -14.07 -33.23
N TRP A 699 6.28 -14.21 -31.90
CA TRP A 699 5.11 -13.80 -31.11
C TRP A 699 5.01 -12.28 -30.97
N ASN A 700 4.71 -11.60 -32.08
CA ASN A 700 4.55 -10.15 -32.13
C ASN A 700 3.16 -9.73 -32.58
N ASP A 701 2.87 -8.45 -32.42
CA ASP A 701 1.56 -7.85 -32.68
C ASP A 701 1.18 -7.79 -34.16
N ALA A 702 2.11 -7.84 -35.11
CA ALA A 702 1.78 -7.91 -36.54
C ALA A 702 1.24 -9.31 -36.94
N ASN A 703 1.63 -10.35 -36.21
CA ASN A 703 1.17 -11.73 -36.43
C ASN A 703 -0.12 -12.08 -35.64
N GLY A 704 -0.68 -11.14 -34.87
CA GLY A 704 -1.83 -11.37 -34.01
C GLY A 704 -3.20 -11.21 -34.68
N THR A 705 -4.21 -11.85 -34.11
CA THR A 705 -5.62 -11.44 -34.24
C THR A 705 -5.82 -10.05 -33.66
N ILE A 706 -5.20 -9.80 -32.50
CA ILE A 706 -5.23 -8.52 -31.80
C ILE A 706 -3.82 -8.06 -31.42
N ARG A 707 -3.72 -6.76 -31.11
CA ARG A 707 -2.64 -6.12 -30.38
C ARG A 707 -3.20 -5.24 -29.26
N LEU A 708 -2.33 -4.79 -28.35
CA LEU A 708 -2.69 -3.87 -27.26
C LEU A 708 -2.02 -2.51 -27.47
N GLU A 709 -2.73 -1.43 -27.15
CA GLU A 709 -2.22 -0.05 -27.22
C GLU A 709 -2.44 0.67 -25.89
N GLY A 710 -1.43 1.40 -25.42
CA GLY A 710 -1.46 2.12 -24.13
C GLY A 710 -2.10 3.50 -24.19
N GLY A 711 -2.44 4.03 -23.01
CA GLY A 711 -2.78 5.45 -22.78
C GLY A 711 -1.57 6.28 -22.32
N SER A 712 -1.79 7.56 -22.00
CA SER A 712 -0.73 8.49 -21.55
C SER A 712 -0.01 8.02 -20.27
N GLU A 713 -0.73 7.36 -19.37
CA GLU A 713 -0.23 6.90 -18.06
C GLU A 713 0.49 5.53 -18.14
N THR A 714 0.72 5.01 -19.35
CA THR A 714 1.27 3.67 -19.58
C THR A 714 2.50 3.68 -20.48
N THR A 715 3.38 2.71 -20.28
CA THR A 715 4.57 2.46 -21.12
C THR A 715 4.42 1.15 -21.89
N ALA A 716 5.09 1.04 -23.03
CA ALA A 716 5.26 -0.23 -23.73
C ALA A 716 6.51 -0.95 -23.18
N GLY A 717 6.42 -2.27 -23.00
CA GLY A 717 7.52 -3.10 -22.49
C GLY A 717 7.55 -4.50 -23.11
N THR A 718 8.33 -5.39 -22.50
CA THR A 718 8.40 -6.81 -22.85
C THR A 718 8.70 -7.68 -21.64
N ILE A 719 8.13 -8.90 -21.58
CA ILE A 719 8.54 -9.96 -20.64
C ILE A 719 8.65 -11.31 -21.32
N ASP A 720 9.69 -12.09 -20.97
CA ASP A 720 9.75 -13.52 -21.23
C ASP A 720 8.94 -14.31 -20.20
N VAL A 721 7.89 -15.03 -20.64
CA VAL A 721 7.07 -15.90 -19.77
C VAL A 721 7.04 -17.31 -20.33
N LYS A 722 7.39 -18.27 -19.48
CA LYS A 722 7.15 -19.71 -19.67
C LYS A 722 5.72 -20.04 -19.30
N ASP A 723 4.96 -20.50 -20.28
CA ASP A 723 3.52 -20.73 -20.12
C ASP A 723 3.18 -22.14 -19.61
N ARG A 724 1.88 -22.42 -19.42
CA ARG A 724 1.37 -23.74 -18.98
C ARG A 724 1.48 -24.83 -20.07
N ASN A 725 1.85 -24.49 -21.30
CA ASN A 725 2.23 -25.45 -22.34
C ASN A 725 3.72 -25.82 -22.25
N GLY A 726 4.49 -25.17 -21.36
CA GLY A 726 5.95 -25.33 -21.22
C GLY A 726 6.76 -24.47 -22.17
N ILE A 727 6.14 -23.54 -22.91
CA ILE A 727 6.77 -22.73 -23.95
C ILE A 727 7.10 -21.34 -23.39
N THR A 728 8.38 -20.98 -23.42
CA THR A 728 8.85 -19.61 -23.14
C THR A 728 8.67 -18.74 -24.38
N ARG A 729 8.12 -17.53 -24.20
CA ARG A 729 8.06 -16.48 -25.23
C ARG A 729 8.28 -15.11 -24.64
N THR A 730 8.84 -14.21 -25.44
CA THR A 730 8.77 -12.77 -25.21
C THR A 730 7.38 -12.26 -25.61
N TYR A 731 6.67 -11.63 -24.68
CA TYR A 731 5.39 -10.97 -24.90
C TYR A 731 5.58 -9.45 -24.88
N GLN A 732 4.99 -8.75 -25.85
CA GLN A 732 4.86 -7.29 -25.81
C GLN A 732 3.82 -6.91 -24.76
N THR A 733 4.14 -5.91 -23.92
CA THR A 733 3.30 -5.49 -22.78
C THR A 733 2.87 -4.02 -22.90
N VAL A 734 1.66 -3.73 -22.42
CA VAL A 734 1.27 -2.39 -21.95
C VAL A 734 1.39 -2.39 -20.43
N GLU A 735 2.11 -1.43 -19.85
CA GLU A 735 2.50 -1.44 -18.44
C GLU A 735 2.12 -0.13 -17.74
N GLY A 736 1.73 -0.21 -16.48
CA GLY A 736 1.33 0.93 -15.66
C GLY A 736 1.78 0.83 -14.22
N LYS A 737 1.83 1.99 -13.55
CA LYS A 737 2.45 2.18 -12.23
C LYS A 737 1.48 1.91 -11.07
N THR A 738 2.02 1.74 -9.87
CA THR A 738 1.26 1.77 -8.61
C THR A 738 0.31 2.98 -8.57
N GLY A 739 -0.94 2.78 -8.15
CA GLY A 739 -1.98 3.81 -8.07
C GLY A 739 -2.65 4.20 -9.40
N SER A 740 -2.15 3.74 -10.55
CA SER A 740 -2.78 3.98 -11.85
C SER A 740 -3.95 3.01 -12.12
N SER A 741 -4.91 3.45 -12.93
CA SER A 741 -6.02 2.61 -13.40
C SER A 741 -5.55 1.64 -14.49
N MET A 742 -6.06 0.41 -14.50
CA MET A 742 -5.72 -0.60 -15.51
C MET A 742 -6.46 -0.35 -16.83
N GLN A 743 -5.92 0.56 -17.63
CA GLN A 743 -6.53 1.07 -18.87
C GLN A 743 -5.63 0.86 -20.09
N PHE A 744 -6.18 0.25 -21.14
CA PHE A 744 -5.52 -0.01 -22.41
C PHE A 744 -6.55 -0.29 -23.51
N LYS A 745 -6.15 -0.21 -24.78
CA LYS A 745 -7.03 -0.49 -25.92
C LYS A 745 -6.70 -1.84 -26.55
N VAL A 746 -7.73 -2.60 -26.89
CA VAL A 746 -7.63 -3.81 -27.72
C VAL A 746 -7.93 -3.42 -29.17
N VAL A 747 -6.99 -3.68 -30.08
CA VAL A 747 -7.13 -3.39 -31.52
C VAL A 747 -7.08 -4.68 -32.32
N PHE A 748 -8.07 -4.90 -33.18
CA PHE A 748 -8.12 -6.04 -34.10
C PHE A 748 -7.30 -5.72 -35.36
N ASN A 749 -6.37 -6.58 -35.72
CA ASN A 749 -5.42 -6.33 -36.82
C ASN A 749 -6.01 -6.56 -38.23
N GLY A 750 -7.23 -7.08 -38.31
CA GLY A 750 -7.91 -7.47 -39.55
C GLY A 750 -9.10 -8.36 -39.22
N THR A 751 -9.63 -9.07 -40.22
CA THR A 751 -10.83 -9.91 -40.11
C THR A 751 -10.54 -11.37 -39.76
N ALA A 752 -11.60 -12.13 -39.49
CA ALA A 752 -11.59 -13.59 -39.42
C ALA A 752 -12.04 -14.23 -40.75
N SER A 753 -11.82 -15.55 -40.84
CA SER A 753 -12.34 -16.39 -41.92
C SER A 753 -13.61 -17.13 -41.45
N ALA A 754 -14.03 -18.18 -42.16
CA ALA A 754 -15.07 -19.09 -41.69
C ALA A 754 -14.66 -19.92 -40.45
N SER A 755 -13.38 -19.89 -40.06
CA SER A 755 -12.92 -20.32 -38.73
C SER A 755 -12.74 -19.08 -37.84
N PRO A 756 -13.42 -19.01 -36.67
CA PRO A 756 -13.25 -17.90 -35.73
C PRO A 756 -11.80 -17.77 -35.22
N ASN A 757 -11.31 -16.54 -35.14
CA ASN A 757 -10.09 -16.25 -34.42
C ASN A 757 -10.39 -16.13 -32.92
N HIS A 758 -9.49 -16.59 -32.06
CA HIS A 758 -9.55 -16.40 -30.61
C HIS A 758 -8.24 -15.86 -30.05
N ALA A 759 -8.32 -15.11 -28.96
CA ALA A 759 -7.18 -14.70 -28.17
C ALA A 759 -7.53 -14.61 -26.67
N ILE A 760 -6.52 -14.70 -25.81
CA ILE A 760 -6.65 -14.44 -24.37
C ILE A 760 -5.66 -13.35 -24.01
N ILE A 761 -6.15 -12.28 -23.41
CA ILE A 761 -5.35 -11.23 -22.79
C ILE A 761 -5.22 -11.58 -21.31
N ARG A 762 -3.99 -11.57 -20.78
CA ARG A 762 -3.75 -11.57 -19.34
C ARG A 762 -3.42 -10.14 -18.90
N VAL A 763 -4.05 -9.71 -17.81
CA VAL A 763 -3.65 -8.55 -17.02
C VAL A 763 -3.07 -9.07 -15.71
N GLU A 764 -1.86 -8.64 -15.38
CA GLU A 764 -1.14 -8.95 -14.14
C GLU A 764 -1.05 -7.68 -13.31
N TYR A 765 -1.51 -7.70 -12.06
CA TYR A 765 -1.69 -6.50 -11.22
C TYR A 765 -1.42 -6.79 -9.74
N GLN A 766 -1.47 -5.76 -8.88
CA GLN A 766 -1.01 -5.81 -7.49
C GLN A 766 0.45 -6.28 -7.35
N ASN A 767 1.38 -5.67 -8.10
CA ASN A 767 2.76 -6.17 -8.22
C ASN A 767 2.83 -7.57 -8.87
N TYR A 768 2.06 -7.71 -9.97
CA TYR A 768 1.97 -8.88 -10.85
C TYR A 768 1.47 -10.21 -10.24
N THR A 769 1.09 -10.26 -8.96
CA THR A 769 0.61 -11.50 -8.30
C THR A 769 -0.85 -11.85 -8.59
N CYS A 770 -1.65 -10.85 -8.97
CA CYS A 770 -3.07 -11.01 -9.26
C CYS A 770 -3.29 -11.06 -10.76
N TYR A 771 -4.20 -11.95 -11.19
CA TYR A 771 -4.42 -12.25 -12.59
C TYR A 771 -5.87 -12.00 -12.98
N HIS A 772 -6.07 -11.29 -14.09
CA HIS A 772 -7.35 -11.21 -14.77
C HIS A 772 -7.17 -11.64 -16.23
N LEU A 773 -8.04 -12.53 -16.70
CA LEU A 773 -8.09 -12.98 -18.10
C LEU A 773 -9.28 -12.35 -18.81
N ILE A 774 -9.06 -11.73 -19.97
CA ILE A 774 -10.09 -11.24 -20.90
C ILE A 774 -10.10 -12.16 -22.12
N PHE A 775 -11.26 -12.72 -22.44
CA PHE A 775 -11.43 -13.64 -23.57
C PHE A 775 -11.87 -12.88 -24.83
N VAL A 776 -11.15 -13.06 -25.92
CA VAL A 776 -11.41 -12.37 -27.19
C VAL A 776 -11.74 -13.41 -28.26
N ARG A 777 -12.74 -13.08 -29.09
CA ARG A 777 -13.19 -13.89 -30.23
C ARG A 777 -13.60 -12.99 -31.39
N GLN A 778 -13.24 -13.38 -32.60
CA GLN A 778 -13.66 -12.73 -33.84
C GLN A 778 -14.24 -13.79 -34.79
N GLY A 779 -15.54 -13.74 -35.05
CA GLY A 779 -16.29 -14.74 -35.82
C GLY A 779 -17.29 -15.53 -34.97
N TYR A 780 -18.52 -15.67 -35.47
CA TYR A 780 -19.65 -16.33 -34.79
C TYR A 780 -20.06 -17.67 -35.41
N ASP A 781 -19.23 -18.21 -36.31
CA ASP A 781 -19.41 -19.58 -36.81
C ASP A 781 -19.15 -20.63 -35.69
N PRO A 782 -19.75 -21.83 -35.77
CA PRO A 782 -19.60 -22.86 -34.74
C PRO A 782 -18.17 -23.40 -34.68
N ASP A 783 -17.65 -23.63 -33.47
CA ASP A 783 -16.24 -23.98 -33.26
C ASP A 783 -16.04 -24.91 -32.06
N ASP A 784 -15.02 -25.77 -32.10
CA ASP A 784 -14.72 -26.77 -31.09
C ASP A 784 -13.66 -26.30 -30.08
N ILE A 785 -14.02 -26.23 -28.79
CA ILE A 785 -13.13 -25.76 -27.71
C ILE A 785 -12.05 -26.80 -27.37
N ILE A 786 -12.38 -28.08 -27.55
CA ILE A 786 -11.48 -29.24 -27.48
C ILE A 786 -11.31 -29.72 -28.93
N ASN A 787 -10.06 -29.88 -29.39
CA ASN A 787 -9.76 -30.22 -30.78
C ASN A 787 -10.37 -31.59 -31.18
N GLY A 788 -11.22 -31.60 -32.20
CA GLY A 788 -11.98 -32.77 -32.64
C GLY A 788 -13.22 -33.07 -31.78
N GLY A 789 -13.56 -32.20 -30.84
CA GLY A 789 -14.73 -32.31 -29.98
C GLY A 789 -16.01 -31.71 -30.59
N ALA A 790 -17.02 -31.49 -29.75
CA ALA A 790 -18.26 -30.86 -30.17
C ALA A 790 -18.04 -29.40 -30.63
N LYS A 791 -18.49 -29.07 -31.85
CA LYS A 791 -18.49 -27.70 -32.39
C LYS A 791 -19.67 -26.91 -31.80
N TRP A 792 -19.43 -26.01 -30.85
CA TRP A 792 -20.50 -25.28 -30.17
C TRP A 792 -21.03 -24.13 -31.02
N MET A 793 -22.36 -24.00 -31.12
CA MET A 793 -22.99 -22.82 -31.71
C MET A 793 -22.70 -21.60 -30.83
N THR A 794 -22.36 -20.45 -31.42
CA THR A 794 -21.87 -19.29 -30.65
C THR A 794 -22.95 -18.59 -29.82
N SER A 795 -24.22 -18.70 -30.19
CA SER A 795 -25.36 -18.08 -29.50
C SER A 795 -26.39 -19.13 -29.01
N ASN A 796 -27.29 -18.73 -28.10
CA ASN A 796 -28.43 -19.56 -27.68
C ASN A 796 -29.50 -19.68 -28.77
N ASN A 797 -30.35 -20.71 -28.68
CA ASN A 797 -31.49 -20.90 -29.57
C ASN A 797 -32.61 -19.89 -29.30
N VAL A 798 -33.27 -19.44 -30.37
CA VAL A 798 -34.49 -18.60 -30.33
C VAL A 798 -35.70 -19.33 -30.93
N ALA A 799 -35.46 -20.29 -31.82
CA ALA A 799 -36.46 -21.21 -32.35
C ALA A 799 -35.80 -22.53 -32.77
N PHE A 800 -36.59 -23.52 -33.19
CA PHE A 800 -36.15 -24.87 -33.55
C PHE A 800 -34.87 -24.91 -34.40
N ASN A 801 -34.89 -24.31 -35.59
CA ASN A 801 -33.73 -24.28 -36.50
C ASN A 801 -32.90 -22.97 -36.42
N GLN A 802 -33.03 -22.19 -35.34
CA GLN A 802 -32.48 -20.83 -35.29
C GLN A 802 -31.81 -20.48 -33.95
N VAL A 803 -30.58 -19.98 -34.04
CA VAL A 803 -29.85 -19.34 -32.94
C VAL A 803 -29.90 -17.81 -33.06
N ALA A 804 -29.69 -17.10 -31.97
CA ALA A 804 -29.65 -15.65 -31.98
C ALA A 804 -28.46 -15.08 -32.78
N ALA A 805 -28.64 -13.90 -33.37
CA ALA A 805 -27.64 -13.26 -34.22
C ALA A 805 -26.42 -12.71 -33.47
N SER A 806 -26.48 -12.64 -32.14
CA SER A 806 -25.42 -12.13 -31.26
C SER A 806 -25.20 -13.09 -30.09
N PRO A 807 -23.94 -13.36 -29.67
CA PRO A 807 -23.66 -14.17 -28.48
C PRO A 807 -24.06 -13.50 -27.15
N LEU A 808 -24.34 -12.20 -27.15
CA LEU A 808 -24.86 -11.48 -25.98
C LEU A 808 -26.38 -11.67 -25.81
N ASP A 809 -27.08 -12.15 -26.85
CA ASP A 809 -28.50 -12.46 -26.78
C ASP A 809 -28.71 -13.75 -25.96
N GLU A 810 -29.50 -13.65 -24.91
CA GLU A 810 -29.81 -14.77 -24.02
C GLU A 810 -30.61 -15.89 -24.70
N GLY A 811 -31.18 -15.64 -25.89
CA GLY A 811 -32.01 -16.58 -26.62
C GLY A 811 -33.46 -16.59 -26.12
N SER A 812 -34.19 -17.66 -26.42
CA SER A 812 -35.52 -17.90 -25.88
C SER A 812 -35.48 -18.91 -24.73
N MET A 813 -36.45 -18.81 -23.83
CA MET A 813 -36.70 -19.84 -22.82
C MET A 813 -37.75 -20.83 -23.32
N PHE A 814 -37.52 -22.11 -23.07
CA PHE A 814 -38.36 -23.23 -23.51
C PHE A 814 -38.75 -24.09 -22.31
N LYS A 815 -39.97 -24.61 -22.26
CA LYS A 815 -40.30 -25.76 -21.40
C LYS A 815 -39.77 -27.05 -22.04
N PHE A 816 -39.59 -28.11 -21.27
CA PHE A 816 -38.83 -29.27 -21.75
C PHE A 816 -39.44 -29.94 -22.99
N GLY A 817 -38.58 -30.17 -24.00
CA GLY A 817 -38.87 -30.92 -25.21
C GLY A 817 -39.74 -30.20 -26.25
N ASP A 818 -40.34 -29.05 -25.92
CA ASP A 818 -41.16 -28.30 -26.87
C ASP A 818 -40.39 -27.15 -27.55
N TRP A 819 -40.67 -26.99 -28.84
CA TRP A 819 -40.18 -25.90 -29.68
C TRP A 819 -41.29 -24.95 -30.16
N SER A 820 -42.56 -25.26 -29.89
CA SER A 820 -43.72 -24.52 -30.41
C SER A 820 -43.98 -23.19 -29.71
N GLN A 821 -43.56 -23.05 -28.44
CA GLN A 821 -43.81 -21.85 -27.62
C GLN A 821 -42.51 -21.24 -27.04
N PRO A 822 -41.57 -20.74 -27.89
CA PRO A 822 -40.36 -20.06 -27.45
C PRO A 822 -40.69 -18.74 -26.73
N ILE A 823 -40.46 -18.66 -25.42
CA ILE A 823 -40.63 -17.42 -24.66
C ILE A 823 -39.55 -16.43 -25.09
N ASP A 824 -39.96 -15.23 -25.49
CA ASP A 824 -39.04 -14.20 -25.96
C ASP A 824 -38.21 -13.56 -24.83
N ALA A 825 -36.94 -13.22 -25.11
CA ALA A 825 -36.04 -12.55 -24.17
C ALA A 825 -36.61 -11.23 -23.60
N SER A 826 -37.47 -10.52 -24.34
CA SER A 826 -38.08 -9.27 -23.87
C SER A 826 -38.98 -9.43 -22.64
N ASN A 827 -39.40 -10.66 -22.31
CA ASN A 827 -40.12 -10.98 -21.07
C ASN A 827 -39.20 -11.11 -19.84
N ASN A 828 -37.89 -11.34 -20.03
CA ASN A 828 -36.97 -11.78 -18.98
C ASN A 828 -36.28 -10.61 -18.26
N LYS A 829 -37.08 -9.59 -17.93
CA LYS A 829 -36.69 -8.40 -17.20
C LYS A 829 -37.09 -8.49 -15.73
N ASN A 830 -36.32 -7.82 -14.88
CA ASN A 830 -36.64 -7.71 -13.45
C ASN A 830 -37.69 -6.61 -13.21
N GLY A 831 -38.61 -6.84 -12.28
CA GLY A 831 -39.70 -5.91 -11.95
C GLY A 831 -39.31 -4.70 -11.09
N LYS A 832 -38.02 -4.51 -10.82
CA LYS A 832 -37.41 -3.41 -10.06
C LYS A 832 -36.09 -3.04 -10.72
N SER A 833 -35.83 -1.73 -10.81
CA SER A 833 -34.63 -1.17 -11.44
C SER A 833 -34.16 0.04 -10.60
N PRO A 834 -32.85 0.17 -10.30
CA PRO A 834 -31.81 -0.84 -10.50
C PRO A 834 -32.08 -2.10 -9.67
N TRP A 835 -31.62 -3.27 -10.13
CA TRP A 835 -31.85 -4.55 -9.44
C TRP A 835 -30.87 -4.78 -8.27
N THR A 836 -30.90 -3.87 -7.30
CA THR A 836 -30.12 -3.89 -6.05
C THR A 836 -31.04 -4.03 -4.83
N LYS A 837 -30.46 -4.33 -3.68
CA LYS A 837 -31.09 -4.52 -2.35
C LYS A 837 -32.26 -5.49 -2.46
N VAL A 838 -31.98 -6.64 -3.09
CA VAL A 838 -32.97 -7.64 -3.47
C VAL A 838 -33.41 -8.46 -2.25
N THR A 839 -34.71 -8.47 -2.03
CA THR A 839 -35.44 -9.20 -0.99
C THR A 839 -36.30 -10.29 -1.63
N PRO A 840 -36.73 -11.34 -0.89
CA PRO A 840 -37.57 -12.40 -1.44
C PRO A 840 -38.84 -11.90 -2.14
N ASN A 841 -39.47 -10.84 -1.65
CA ASN A 841 -40.71 -10.31 -2.21
C ASN A 841 -40.54 -9.42 -3.46
N ASP A 842 -39.34 -8.93 -3.78
CA ASP A 842 -39.11 -8.22 -5.05
C ASP A 842 -39.44 -9.13 -6.27
N PHE A 843 -39.31 -10.45 -6.10
CA PHE A 843 -39.67 -11.44 -7.13
C PHE A 843 -41.17 -11.57 -7.40
N ILE A 844 -42.07 -10.96 -6.62
CA ILE A 844 -43.51 -10.92 -6.95
C ILE A 844 -43.72 -10.13 -8.26
N ALA A 845 -42.89 -9.12 -8.53
CA ALA A 845 -42.93 -8.38 -9.80
C ALA A 845 -42.28 -9.13 -10.99
N ASN A 846 -41.61 -10.26 -10.73
CA ASN A 846 -41.02 -11.15 -11.76
C ASN A 846 -41.97 -12.29 -12.19
N VAL A 847 -43.21 -12.30 -11.69
CA VAL A 847 -44.24 -13.33 -11.92
C VAL A 847 -44.98 -13.07 -13.22
N ALA A 848 -45.14 -14.08 -14.07
CA ALA A 848 -45.98 -13.97 -15.27
C ALA A 848 -47.48 -13.90 -14.89
N GLY A 849 -47.94 -14.84 -14.07
CA GLY A 849 -49.32 -14.92 -13.60
C GLY A 849 -50.32 -15.05 -14.75
N ASP A 850 -51.33 -14.21 -14.75
CA ASP A 850 -52.35 -14.11 -15.82
C ASP A 850 -51.89 -13.33 -17.07
N ASN A 851 -50.74 -12.64 -17.01
CA ASN A 851 -50.27 -11.85 -18.13
C ASN A 851 -49.74 -12.76 -19.26
N PRO A 852 -50.08 -12.49 -20.53
CA PRO A 852 -49.50 -13.21 -21.65
C PRO A 852 -48.02 -12.83 -21.84
N LEU A 853 -47.16 -13.83 -21.97
CA LEU A 853 -45.75 -13.66 -22.33
C LEU A 853 -45.60 -13.65 -23.85
N LYS A 854 -44.76 -12.76 -24.37
CA LYS A 854 -44.44 -12.70 -25.81
C LYS A 854 -43.68 -13.95 -26.26
N LEU A 855 -44.01 -14.47 -27.44
CA LEU A 855 -43.34 -15.59 -28.08
C LEU A 855 -42.49 -15.13 -29.26
N TYR A 856 -41.38 -15.83 -29.54
CA TYR A 856 -40.50 -15.54 -30.66
C TYR A 856 -40.96 -16.25 -31.96
N PRO A 857 -40.92 -15.60 -33.14
CA PRO A 857 -40.65 -14.18 -33.38
C PRO A 857 -41.88 -13.29 -33.18
N SER A 858 -43.06 -13.87 -32.99
CA SER A 858 -44.34 -13.16 -32.87
C SER A 858 -45.41 -14.01 -32.17
N GLY A 859 -46.34 -13.35 -31.49
CA GLY A 859 -47.44 -13.99 -30.76
C GLY A 859 -47.26 -13.87 -29.24
N GLU A 860 -48.23 -14.36 -28.49
CA GLU A 860 -48.21 -14.32 -27.02
C GLU A 860 -49.00 -15.49 -26.41
N ALA A 861 -48.65 -15.90 -25.20
CA ALA A 861 -49.35 -16.94 -24.45
C ALA A 861 -49.23 -16.73 -22.93
N LYS A 862 -50.32 -16.92 -22.19
CA LYS A 862 -50.27 -17.06 -20.73
C LYS A 862 -49.36 -18.22 -20.31
N TRP A 863 -48.71 -18.11 -19.15
CA TRP A 863 -47.84 -19.17 -18.62
C TRP A 863 -48.48 -20.56 -18.57
N GLU A 864 -49.75 -20.64 -18.17
CA GLU A 864 -50.52 -21.89 -18.09
C GLU A 864 -50.82 -22.54 -19.44
N ASN A 865 -50.78 -21.76 -20.52
CA ASN A 865 -50.95 -22.23 -21.90
C ASN A 865 -49.60 -22.55 -22.57
N ILE A 866 -48.46 -22.31 -21.91
CA ILE A 866 -47.13 -22.69 -22.39
C ILE A 866 -46.83 -24.10 -21.86
N ASN A 867 -46.63 -25.05 -22.77
CA ASN A 867 -46.56 -26.47 -22.45
C ASN A 867 -45.14 -27.05 -22.60
N ARG A 868 -44.84 -28.08 -21.81
CA ARG A 868 -43.75 -29.02 -22.10
C ARG A 868 -44.26 -30.12 -23.03
N LYS A 869 -43.38 -30.72 -23.84
CA LYS A 869 -43.71 -31.89 -24.68
C LYS A 869 -44.15 -33.11 -23.85
N GLY A 870 -43.63 -33.21 -22.62
CA GLY A 870 -44.03 -34.18 -21.60
C GLY A 870 -43.03 -34.18 -20.46
N THR A 871 -43.18 -35.10 -19.49
CA THR A 871 -42.19 -35.26 -18.41
C THR A 871 -40.79 -35.55 -18.96
N THR A 872 -39.76 -35.04 -18.28
CA THR A 872 -38.35 -35.17 -18.68
C THR A 872 -37.94 -36.63 -18.89
N THR A 873 -37.98 -37.11 -20.13
CA THR A 873 -37.65 -38.49 -20.52
C THR A 873 -37.11 -38.51 -21.95
N ALA A 874 -36.44 -39.60 -22.36
CA ALA A 874 -35.90 -39.73 -23.71
C ALA A 874 -36.98 -39.66 -24.82
N ALA A 875 -38.20 -40.14 -24.57
CA ALA A 875 -39.31 -40.03 -25.53
C ALA A 875 -39.77 -38.56 -25.74
N ASN A 876 -39.67 -37.76 -24.67
CA ASN A 876 -40.07 -36.35 -24.68
C ASN A 876 -38.90 -35.40 -24.98
N SER A 877 -37.75 -35.93 -25.44
CA SER A 877 -36.55 -35.19 -25.83
C SER A 877 -36.81 -34.08 -26.86
N PHE A 878 -35.93 -33.07 -26.91
CA PHE A 878 -35.91 -32.10 -28.00
C PHE A 878 -35.49 -32.83 -29.29
N PRO A 879 -36.25 -32.74 -30.40
CA PRO A 879 -35.86 -33.34 -31.67
C PRO A 879 -34.61 -32.69 -32.27
N ASP A 880 -33.87 -33.46 -33.08
CA ASP A 880 -32.69 -32.99 -33.83
C ASP A 880 -33.06 -31.91 -34.85
N GLN A 881 -32.12 -31.00 -35.11
CA GLN A 881 -32.35 -29.78 -35.88
C GLN A 881 -31.53 -29.81 -37.18
N THR A 882 -31.74 -28.84 -38.07
CA THR A 882 -31.12 -28.82 -39.40
C THR A 882 -29.64 -28.41 -39.32
N GLY A 883 -28.74 -29.40 -39.22
CA GLY A 883 -27.29 -29.18 -39.12
C GLY A 883 -26.79 -28.73 -37.74
N MET A 884 -27.63 -28.89 -36.72
CA MET A 884 -27.30 -28.72 -35.31
C MET A 884 -28.12 -29.70 -34.46
N ARG A 885 -27.73 -29.93 -33.21
CA ARG A 885 -28.58 -30.56 -32.19
C ARG A 885 -28.41 -29.84 -30.86
N VAL A 886 -29.42 -29.89 -29.99
CA VAL A 886 -29.27 -29.47 -28.59
C VAL A 886 -28.13 -30.26 -27.94
N ALA A 887 -27.33 -29.59 -27.10
CA ALA A 887 -26.27 -30.24 -26.35
C ALA A 887 -26.82 -31.31 -25.39
N GLU A 888 -26.01 -32.29 -25.05
CA GLU A 888 -26.29 -33.35 -24.08
C GLU A 888 -25.31 -33.28 -22.92
N GLU A 889 -25.59 -34.00 -21.83
CA GLU A 889 -24.70 -34.04 -20.67
C GLU A 889 -23.27 -34.44 -21.05
N VAL A 890 -23.09 -35.37 -22.01
CA VAL A 890 -21.77 -35.79 -22.50
C VAL A 890 -20.97 -34.64 -23.14
N ASP A 891 -21.62 -33.69 -23.83
CA ASP A 891 -20.94 -32.55 -24.44
C ASP A 891 -20.46 -31.56 -23.36
N TYR A 892 -21.28 -31.33 -22.34
CA TYR A 892 -20.92 -30.46 -21.21
C TYR A 892 -19.91 -31.12 -20.25
N LEU A 893 -20.00 -32.44 -20.02
CA LEU A 893 -19.01 -33.19 -19.25
C LEU A 893 -17.65 -33.23 -19.95
N ALA A 894 -17.62 -33.27 -21.29
CA ALA A 894 -16.38 -33.08 -22.03
C ALA A 894 -15.75 -31.72 -21.72
N LEU A 895 -16.55 -30.65 -21.64
CA LEU A 895 -16.05 -29.32 -21.22
C LEU A 895 -15.68 -29.23 -19.72
N ARG A 896 -16.39 -29.92 -18.82
CA ARG A 896 -16.08 -29.88 -17.36
C ARG A 896 -14.82 -30.68 -17.02
N ASN A 897 -14.63 -31.83 -17.66
CA ASN A 897 -13.67 -32.85 -17.22
C ASN A 897 -12.35 -32.84 -18.00
N HIS A 898 -12.23 -32.07 -19.08
CA HIS A 898 -11.00 -31.99 -19.88
C HIS A 898 -9.94 -31.13 -19.19
N GLU A 899 -8.73 -31.66 -19.01
CA GLU A 899 -7.65 -31.02 -18.23
C GLU A 899 -7.25 -29.62 -18.71
N ASP A 900 -7.41 -29.36 -20.02
CA ASP A 900 -7.10 -28.07 -20.63
C ASP A 900 -8.24 -27.04 -20.63
N VAL A 901 -9.43 -27.39 -20.12
CA VAL A 901 -10.63 -26.55 -20.18
C VAL A 901 -10.97 -25.99 -18.81
N GLU A 902 -11.17 -24.67 -18.77
CA GLU A 902 -11.44 -23.90 -17.55
C GLU A 902 -12.65 -22.97 -17.74
N GLN A 903 -13.17 -22.45 -16.64
CA GLN A 903 -14.33 -21.56 -16.62
C GLN A 903 -14.01 -20.21 -15.97
N GLY A 904 -14.38 -19.12 -16.64
CA GLY A 904 -14.26 -17.75 -16.14
C GLY A 904 -15.60 -17.01 -16.24
N PHE A 905 -15.95 -16.19 -15.24
CA PHE A 905 -17.31 -15.65 -15.12
C PHE A 905 -17.30 -14.12 -15.06
N GLY A 906 -18.09 -13.46 -15.90
CA GLY A 906 -18.12 -12.00 -16.00
C GLY A 906 -18.93 -11.49 -17.19
N VAL A 907 -18.60 -10.27 -17.65
CA VAL A 907 -19.32 -9.53 -18.70
C VAL A 907 -18.67 -9.70 -20.07
N LEU A 908 -19.48 -10.05 -21.07
CA LEU A 908 -19.16 -9.98 -22.49
C LEU A 908 -19.62 -8.63 -23.06
N TYR A 909 -18.76 -8.00 -23.87
CA TYR A 909 -19.09 -6.88 -24.74
C TYR A 909 -19.05 -7.29 -26.22
N GLY A 910 -19.96 -6.72 -27.03
CA GLY A 910 -20.20 -7.11 -28.42
C GLY A 910 -19.90 -6.02 -29.44
N ASP A 911 -20.31 -6.22 -30.70
CA ASP A 911 -19.97 -5.41 -31.87
C ASP A 911 -20.29 -3.91 -31.76
N LYS A 912 -21.26 -3.52 -30.94
CA LYS A 912 -21.66 -2.11 -30.76
C LYS A 912 -21.06 -1.46 -29.50
N SER A 913 -20.36 -2.23 -28.67
CA SER A 913 -19.64 -1.74 -27.50
C SER A 913 -18.21 -1.35 -27.88
N SER A 914 -17.82 -0.10 -27.66
CA SER A 914 -16.44 0.39 -27.90
C SER A 914 -15.60 0.55 -26.64
N ARG A 915 -16.18 0.41 -25.45
CA ARG A 915 -15.52 0.60 -24.14
C ARG A 915 -16.23 -0.15 -23.03
N CYS A 916 -15.57 -0.34 -21.89
CA CYS A 916 -16.24 -0.77 -20.64
C CYS A 916 -17.30 0.27 -20.20
N LEU A 917 -18.45 -0.23 -19.71
CA LEU A 917 -19.55 0.61 -19.21
C LEU A 917 -19.52 0.70 -17.66
N ASN A 918 -20.28 1.64 -17.10
CA ASN A 918 -20.27 1.96 -15.67
C ASN A 918 -21.55 1.51 -14.94
N ASP A 919 -22.73 1.96 -15.37
CA ASP A 919 -24.00 1.63 -14.70
C ASP A 919 -24.31 0.13 -14.80
N ILE A 920 -24.81 -0.49 -13.72
CA ILE A 920 -25.04 -1.94 -13.70
C ILE A 920 -26.12 -2.41 -14.69
N GLU A 921 -27.12 -1.58 -15.01
CA GLU A 921 -28.14 -1.91 -16.00
C GLU A 921 -27.57 -1.82 -17.44
N ASP A 922 -26.58 -0.95 -17.68
CA ASP A 922 -25.82 -0.91 -18.94
C ASP A 922 -24.77 -2.03 -19.05
N VAL A 923 -24.13 -2.40 -17.94
CA VAL A 923 -23.09 -3.44 -17.88
C VAL A 923 -23.66 -4.85 -17.97
N TYR A 924 -24.90 -5.07 -17.50
CA TYR A 924 -25.54 -6.40 -17.50
C TYR A 924 -26.76 -6.54 -18.41
N GLY A 925 -27.38 -5.44 -18.85
CA GLY A 925 -28.71 -5.41 -19.45
C GLY A 925 -28.76 -5.31 -20.98
N TYR A 926 -27.86 -6.02 -21.69
CA TYR A 926 -28.00 -6.21 -23.14
C TYR A 926 -29.37 -6.81 -23.50
N ASP A 927 -30.06 -6.17 -24.44
CA ASP A 927 -31.22 -6.73 -25.11
C ASP A 927 -31.23 -6.37 -26.60
N ARG A 928 -32.21 -6.88 -27.36
CA ARG A 928 -32.31 -6.67 -28.81
C ARG A 928 -32.60 -5.22 -29.23
N THR A 929 -32.82 -4.31 -28.28
CA THR A 929 -32.96 -2.86 -28.52
C THR A 929 -31.75 -2.06 -28.02
N HIS A 930 -31.06 -2.53 -26.98
CA HIS A 930 -29.87 -1.92 -26.37
C HIS A 930 -28.63 -2.78 -26.67
N THR A 931 -28.21 -2.80 -27.93
CA THR A 931 -27.22 -3.76 -28.44
C THR A 931 -25.75 -3.38 -28.20
N ASP A 932 -25.52 -2.21 -27.61
CA ASP A 932 -24.23 -1.65 -27.18
C ASP A 932 -23.84 -2.01 -25.74
N ARG A 933 -24.79 -2.53 -24.96
CA ARG A 933 -24.64 -2.97 -23.56
C ARG A 933 -23.85 -4.27 -23.39
N GLY A 934 -23.49 -4.56 -22.15
CA GLY A 934 -22.85 -5.83 -21.75
C GLY A 934 -23.85 -6.93 -21.38
N MET A 935 -23.42 -8.20 -21.49
CA MET A 935 -24.16 -9.37 -21.02
C MET A 935 -23.32 -10.17 -20.02
N ARG A 936 -23.90 -10.58 -18.90
CA ARG A 936 -23.27 -11.45 -17.89
C ARG A 936 -23.37 -12.93 -18.26
N GLY A 937 -22.31 -13.70 -18.00
CA GLY A 937 -22.32 -15.14 -18.27
C GLY A 937 -21.06 -15.90 -17.86
N CYS A 938 -21.01 -17.17 -18.26
CA CYS A 938 -19.86 -18.05 -18.11
C CYS A 938 -19.11 -18.16 -19.44
N PHE A 939 -17.80 -17.94 -19.40
CA PHE A 939 -16.87 -18.23 -20.48
C PHE A 939 -16.24 -19.60 -20.21
N VAL A 940 -16.34 -20.49 -21.19
CA VAL A 940 -15.59 -21.75 -21.19
C VAL A 940 -14.44 -21.58 -22.19
N TYR A 941 -13.21 -21.83 -21.73
CA TYR A 941 -12.00 -21.60 -22.52
C TYR A 941 -11.01 -22.75 -22.39
N ASN A 942 -10.26 -22.99 -23.46
CA ASN A 942 -9.12 -23.88 -23.48
C ASN A 942 -7.84 -23.06 -23.27
N TYR A 943 -7.11 -23.30 -22.17
CA TYR A 943 -5.94 -22.49 -21.84
C TYR A 943 -4.76 -22.73 -22.78
N ARG A 944 -4.69 -23.88 -23.48
CA ARG A 944 -3.64 -24.19 -24.46
C ARG A 944 -3.85 -23.45 -25.76
N THR A 945 -5.01 -23.62 -26.39
CA THR A 945 -5.31 -23.09 -27.73
C THR A 945 -5.74 -21.62 -27.71
N GLY A 946 -6.28 -21.15 -26.59
CA GLY A 946 -6.95 -19.85 -26.48
C GLY A 946 -8.40 -19.84 -26.97
N LYS A 947 -8.90 -20.94 -27.55
CA LYS A 947 -10.30 -21.05 -28.00
C LYS A 947 -11.26 -20.88 -26.85
N ASN A 948 -12.32 -20.10 -27.05
CA ASN A 948 -13.31 -19.78 -26.03
C ASN A 948 -14.75 -19.62 -26.57
N MET A 949 -15.72 -19.87 -25.70
CA MET A 949 -17.16 -19.67 -25.94
C MET A 949 -17.82 -19.02 -24.73
N PHE A 950 -19.02 -18.45 -24.96
CA PHE A 950 -19.79 -17.74 -23.93
C PHE A 950 -21.21 -18.30 -23.80
N LEU A 951 -21.62 -18.54 -22.55
CA LEU A 951 -22.94 -18.98 -22.12
C LEU A 951 -23.57 -17.86 -21.27
N PRO A 952 -24.49 -17.04 -21.82
CA PRO A 952 -25.14 -15.97 -21.08
C PRO A 952 -26.01 -16.53 -19.94
N ILE A 953 -26.19 -15.74 -18.88
CA ILE A 953 -27.14 -16.06 -17.78
C ILE A 953 -28.38 -15.14 -17.77
N GLY A 954 -28.60 -14.39 -18.85
CA GLY A 954 -29.73 -13.50 -19.04
C GLY A 954 -29.49 -12.07 -18.52
N ALA A 955 -30.20 -11.11 -19.11
CA ALA A 955 -30.09 -9.68 -18.80
C ALA A 955 -30.46 -9.40 -17.34
N SER A 956 -31.54 -10.01 -16.86
CA SER A 956 -31.95 -10.04 -15.45
C SER A 956 -30.96 -10.73 -14.50
N GLY A 957 -30.04 -11.54 -15.04
CA GLY A 957 -29.15 -12.44 -14.29
C GLY A 957 -29.77 -13.80 -13.94
N TYR A 958 -30.98 -14.09 -14.45
CA TYR A 958 -31.75 -15.29 -14.12
C TYR A 958 -32.16 -16.07 -15.38
N GLY A 959 -31.30 -16.98 -15.84
CA GLY A 959 -31.59 -17.88 -16.96
C GLY A 959 -32.49 -19.06 -16.58
N HIS A 960 -33.59 -18.77 -15.90
CA HIS A 960 -34.57 -19.73 -15.39
C HIS A 960 -35.88 -19.01 -15.05
N ARG A 961 -37.00 -19.48 -15.61
CA ARG A 961 -38.36 -19.07 -15.21
C ARG A 961 -39.12 -20.27 -14.64
N LYS A 962 -39.45 -20.21 -13.34
CA LYS A 962 -40.07 -21.29 -12.57
C LYS A 962 -41.57 -21.40 -12.85
N ASP A 963 -42.09 -22.61 -12.94
CA ASP A 963 -43.48 -22.92 -13.23
C ASP A 963 -44.43 -22.40 -12.16
N GLU A 964 -44.28 -22.88 -10.93
CA GLU A 964 -45.07 -22.42 -9.80
C GLU A 964 -44.28 -22.40 -8.49
N GLN A 965 -44.67 -21.49 -7.60
CA GLN A 965 -44.07 -21.33 -6.29
C GLN A 965 -45.13 -20.82 -5.31
N THR A 966 -45.50 -21.65 -4.33
CA THR A 966 -46.41 -21.25 -3.25
C THR A 966 -45.63 -20.51 -2.15
N VAL A 967 -46.21 -19.43 -1.63
CA VAL A 967 -45.70 -18.61 -0.52
C VAL A 967 -46.90 -18.15 0.29
N ASN A 968 -46.93 -18.42 1.60
CA ASN A 968 -48.00 -18.00 2.52
C ASN A 968 -49.43 -18.31 2.01
N GLY A 969 -49.60 -19.43 1.30
CA GLY A 969 -50.87 -19.87 0.69
C GLY A 969 -51.15 -19.35 -0.73
N THR A 970 -50.40 -18.36 -1.22
CA THR A 970 -50.53 -17.83 -2.59
C THR A 970 -49.55 -18.55 -3.54
N THR A 971 -50.04 -19.07 -4.67
CA THR A 971 -49.18 -19.67 -5.70
C THR A 971 -48.91 -18.69 -6.84
N TYR A 972 -47.65 -18.32 -7.01
CA TYR A 972 -47.17 -17.50 -8.12
C TYR A 972 -46.73 -18.39 -9.29
N ARG A 973 -47.01 -17.98 -10.54
CA ARG A 973 -46.73 -18.76 -11.77
C ARG A 973 -45.79 -18.05 -12.74
N GLY A 974 -44.87 -18.78 -13.37
CA GLY A 974 -43.93 -18.26 -14.37
C GLY A 974 -42.94 -17.24 -13.80
N VAL A 975 -42.32 -17.54 -12.65
CA VAL A 975 -41.48 -16.63 -11.87
C VAL A 975 -40.05 -16.60 -12.39
N LEU A 976 -39.59 -15.45 -12.91
CA LEU A 976 -38.21 -15.29 -13.39
C LEU A 976 -37.20 -15.22 -12.23
N ARG A 977 -36.46 -16.31 -12.01
CA ARG A 977 -35.45 -16.46 -10.94
C ARG A 977 -34.62 -17.73 -11.08
N TYR A 978 -33.30 -17.63 -10.90
CA TYR A 978 -32.36 -18.75 -10.97
C TYR A 978 -32.64 -19.90 -9.98
N ALA A 979 -32.92 -19.59 -8.71
CA ALA A 979 -32.85 -20.60 -7.63
C ALA A 979 -33.76 -21.83 -7.82
N ALA A 980 -33.13 -23.01 -7.80
CA ALA A 980 -33.73 -24.33 -7.89
C ALA A 980 -34.67 -24.68 -6.71
N SER A 981 -35.61 -25.61 -6.95
CA SER A 981 -36.61 -26.11 -5.98
C SER A 981 -37.62 -25.05 -5.47
N THR A 982 -38.40 -25.38 -4.43
CA THR A 982 -39.53 -24.60 -3.86
C THR A 982 -39.11 -23.51 -2.85
N ARG A 983 -37.86 -23.07 -2.87
CA ARG A 983 -37.29 -22.10 -1.90
C ARG A 983 -37.66 -20.66 -2.28
N TRP A 984 -38.45 -19.95 -1.46
CA TRP A 984 -38.79 -18.54 -1.77
C TRP A 984 -37.72 -17.52 -1.35
N GLY A 985 -37.10 -17.68 -0.19
CA GLY A 985 -36.15 -16.71 0.37
C GLY A 985 -34.83 -17.34 0.80
N TYR A 986 -34.26 -16.82 1.89
CA TYR A 986 -32.99 -17.28 2.46
C TYR A 986 -32.99 -18.79 2.76
N PHE A 987 -31.84 -19.44 2.59
CA PHE A 987 -31.68 -20.88 2.79
C PHE A 987 -31.79 -21.24 4.27
N ASN A 988 -32.88 -21.91 4.63
CA ASN A 988 -33.21 -22.38 5.97
C ASN A 988 -33.38 -23.91 6.04
N ALA A 989 -32.85 -24.63 5.05
CA ALA A 989 -33.19 -26.03 4.80
C ALA A 989 -32.40 -27.00 5.68
N GLN A 990 -32.73 -27.07 6.98
CA GLN A 990 -32.26 -28.15 7.85
C GLN A 990 -32.86 -29.48 7.36
N LYS A 991 -31.98 -30.39 6.93
CA LYS A 991 -32.30 -31.64 6.25
C LYS A 991 -31.32 -32.72 6.75
N PRO A 992 -31.71 -33.64 7.64
CA PRO A 992 -30.80 -34.66 8.18
C PRO A 992 -30.04 -35.46 7.12
N GLU A 993 -30.65 -35.65 5.95
CA GLU A 993 -30.12 -36.37 4.79
C GLU A 993 -29.18 -35.57 3.88
N SER A 994 -28.93 -34.28 4.17
CA SER A 994 -28.08 -33.42 3.31
C SER A 994 -27.37 -32.28 4.03
N TYR A 995 -28.08 -31.60 4.94
CA TYR A 995 -27.69 -30.38 5.67
C TYR A 995 -28.21 -30.48 7.13
N PRO A 996 -27.65 -31.38 7.97
CA PRO A 996 -28.16 -31.65 9.31
C PRO A 996 -28.15 -30.44 10.25
N ASN A 997 -27.26 -29.47 10.03
CA ASN A 997 -27.16 -28.18 10.74
C ASN A 997 -27.72 -27.01 9.90
N GLY A 998 -28.40 -27.29 8.79
CA GLY A 998 -29.00 -26.30 7.92
C GLY A 998 -27.98 -25.37 7.26
N ILE A 999 -28.16 -24.06 7.41
CA ILE A 999 -27.32 -23.04 6.74
C ILE A 999 -25.84 -23.10 7.13
N ASN A 1000 -25.52 -23.59 8.34
CA ASN A 1000 -24.14 -23.71 8.80
C ASN A 1000 -23.31 -24.70 7.97
N ASP A 1001 -23.96 -25.63 7.26
CA ASP A 1001 -23.30 -26.62 6.40
C ASP A 1001 -23.01 -26.10 4.98
N ALA A 1002 -23.66 -25.01 4.56
CA ALA A 1002 -23.52 -24.41 3.23
C ALA A 1002 -23.80 -22.88 3.22
N PRO A 1003 -23.01 -22.07 3.93
CA PRO A 1003 -23.36 -20.67 4.22
C PRO A 1003 -23.36 -19.75 2.99
N LEU A 1004 -22.63 -20.12 1.92
CA LEU A 1004 -22.66 -19.40 0.64
C LEU A 1004 -23.95 -19.62 -0.16
N PHE A 1005 -24.85 -20.50 0.29
CA PHE A 1005 -26.22 -20.60 -0.25
C PHE A 1005 -27.24 -19.76 0.53
N PHE A 1006 -26.83 -19.03 1.58
CA PHE A 1006 -27.71 -18.20 2.42
C PHE A 1006 -28.73 -17.37 1.64
N ASP A 1007 -28.26 -16.64 0.63
CA ASP A 1007 -29.07 -15.71 -0.16
C ASP A 1007 -29.24 -16.18 -1.62
N LEU A 1008 -29.12 -17.50 -1.88
CA LEU A 1008 -29.17 -18.11 -3.21
C LEU A 1008 -30.40 -17.69 -4.05
N PHE A 1009 -31.51 -17.30 -3.40
CA PHE A 1009 -32.71 -16.79 -4.06
C PHE A 1009 -32.44 -15.55 -4.95
N ARG A 1010 -31.48 -14.69 -4.59
CA ARG A 1010 -31.09 -13.49 -5.38
C ARG A 1010 -29.79 -13.65 -6.17
N ARG A 1011 -29.05 -14.74 -5.97
CA ARG A 1011 -27.76 -14.94 -6.65
C ARG A 1011 -27.98 -15.24 -8.15
N PRO A 1012 -27.22 -14.63 -9.08
CA PRO A 1012 -27.38 -14.88 -10.51
C PRO A 1012 -27.00 -16.31 -10.92
N GLY A 1013 -27.55 -16.76 -12.04
CA GLY A 1013 -27.24 -18.07 -12.64
C GLY A 1013 -28.22 -18.45 -13.75
N ALA A 1014 -27.97 -19.58 -14.41
CA ALA A 1014 -28.84 -20.11 -15.45
C ALA A 1014 -28.78 -21.63 -15.52
N CYS A 1015 -29.88 -22.24 -15.99
CA CYS A 1015 -29.90 -23.65 -16.33
C CYS A 1015 -30.16 -23.82 -17.84
N TYR A 1016 -29.64 -24.90 -18.42
CA TYR A 1016 -29.71 -25.21 -19.84
C TYR A 1016 -30.25 -26.62 -20.04
N TRP A 1017 -31.26 -26.80 -20.89
CA TRP A 1017 -31.76 -28.14 -21.20
C TRP A 1017 -30.74 -28.98 -21.98
N TYR A 1018 -30.68 -30.27 -21.63
CA TYR A 1018 -30.15 -31.28 -22.53
C TYR A 1018 -31.16 -31.66 -23.61
N ARG A 1019 -30.67 -32.18 -24.75
CA ARG A 1019 -31.53 -32.82 -25.76
C ARG A 1019 -32.29 -34.00 -25.18
N VAL A 1020 -31.55 -34.89 -24.52
CA VAL A 1020 -32.01 -36.12 -23.88
C VAL A 1020 -31.59 -36.06 -22.40
N PRO A 1021 -32.48 -36.34 -21.43
CA PRO A 1021 -32.09 -36.35 -20.01
C PRO A 1021 -31.14 -37.50 -19.68
N ALA A 1022 -30.14 -37.22 -18.85
CA ALA A 1022 -29.24 -38.21 -18.29
C ALA A 1022 -29.89 -38.93 -17.09
N MET A 1023 -29.34 -40.10 -16.74
CA MET A 1023 -29.83 -40.95 -15.66
C MET A 1023 -28.65 -41.40 -14.78
N HIS A 1024 -28.61 -40.94 -13.53
CA HIS A 1024 -27.60 -41.29 -12.54
C HIS A 1024 -28.29 -41.95 -11.34
N ASP A 1025 -27.91 -43.19 -11.02
CA ASP A 1025 -28.49 -43.99 -9.92
C ASP A 1025 -30.04 -44.00 -9.87
N GLY A 1026 -30.67 -44.11 -11.04
CA GLY A 1026 -32.13 -44.08 -11.21
C GLY A 1026 -32.76 -42.68 -11.08
N THR A 1027 -31.99 -41.66 -10.71
CA THR A 1027 -32.41 -40.26 -10.68
C THR A 1027 -32.17 -39.60 -12.06
N ASN A 1028 -33.13 -38.76 -12.45
CA ASN A 1028 -33.20 -38.11 -13.75
C ASN A 1028 -32.56 -36.71 -13.72
N TYR A 1029 -31.68 -36.42 -14.67
CA TYR A 1029 -30.93 -35.17 -14.79
C TYR A 1029 -31.11 -34.58 -16.20
N PRO A 1030 -32.05 -33.63 -16.40
CA PRO A 1030 -32.39 -33.09 -17.71
C PRO A 1030 -31.61 -31.82 -18.11
N THR A 1031 -30.74 -31.30 -17.25
CA THR A 1031 -30.20 -29.92 -17.35
C THR A 1031 -28.79 -29.76 -16.86
N TRP A 1032 -28.02 -28.94 -17.58
CA TRP A 1032 -26.82 -28.28 -17.05
C TRP A 1032 -27.21 -27.06 -16.20
N ASP A 1033 -26.36 -26.72 -15.23
CA ASP A 1033 -26.49 -25.63 -14.27
C ASP A 1033 -25.21 -24.78 -14.27
N ILE A 1034 -25.37 -23.46 -14.22
CA ILE A 1034 -24.31 -22.47 -14.20
C ILE A 1034 -24.55 -21.54 -13.00
N ASN A 1035 -23.95 -21.89 -11.85
CA ASN A 1035 -24.03 -21.07 -10.66
C ASN A 1035 -22.99 -19.94 -10.74
N TYR A 1036 -23.44 -18.73 -11.04
CA TYR A 1036 -22.54 -17.59 -11.23
C TYR A 1036 -21.88 -17.10 -9.92
N PHE A 1037 -22.32 -17.60 -8.76
CA PHE A 1037 -21.79 -17.20 -7.44
C PHE A 1037 -20.86 -18.24 -6.82
N SER A 1038 -21.25 -19.52 -6.76
CA SER A 1038 -20.38 -20.61 -6.25
C SER A 1038 -19.44 -21.21 -7.31
N PHE A 1039 -19.58 -20.78 -8.57
CA PHE A 1039 -18.82 -21.24 -9.74
C PHE A 1039 -19.01 -22.72 -10.11
N ASP A 1040 -19.99 -23.41 -9.53
CA ASP A 1040 -20.34 -24.76 -10.00
C ASP A 1040 -20.93 -24.71 -11.41
N PHE A 1041 -20.56 -25.71 -12.19
CA PHE A 1041 -20.80 -25.82 -13.62
C PHE A 1041 -21.07 -27.30 -13.90
N GLY A 1042 -22.33 -27.74 -13.74
CA GLY A 1042 -22.65 -29.15 -13.51
C GLY A 1042 -24.08 -29.54 -13.86
N THR A 1043 -24.55 -30.67 -13.34
CA THR A 1043 -25.87 -31.24 -13.66
C THR A 1043 -26.80 -31.17 -12.44
N ILE A 1044 -28.10 -30.87 -12.66
CA ILE A 1044 -29.11 -30.82 -11.58
C ILE A 1044 -30.30 -31.75 -11.88
N PRO A 1045 -30.91 -32.38 -10.85
CA PRO A 1045 -31.95 -33.37 -11.04
C PRO A 1045 -33.29 -32.74 -11.44
N GLY A 1046 -34.13 -33.47 -12.19
CA GLY A 1046 -35.38 -32.99 -12.75
C GLY A 1046 -36.36 -32.37 -11.74
N GLY A 1047 -36.36 -32.85 -10.49
CA GLY A 1047 -37.16 -32.26 -9.41
C GLY A 1047 -36.81 -30.81 -9.05
N ASN A 1048 -35.58 -30.36 -9.35
CA ASN A 1048 -35.17 -28.96 -9.16
C ASN A 1048 -35.73 -28.01 -10.23
N VAL A 1049 -36.13 -28.56 -11.39
CA VAL A 1049 -36.64 -27.88 -12.59
C VAL A 1049 -38.06 -28.36 -12.97
N LYS A 1050 -38.87 -28.69 -11.95
CA LYS A 1050 -40.28 -29.14 -12.04
C LYS A 1050 -40.53 -30.25 -13.09
N ASN A 1051 -39.57 -31.15 -13.27
CA ASN A 1051 -39.59 -32.23 -14.28
C ASN A 1051 -39.98 -31.75 -15.69
N GLY A 1052 -39.56 -30.53 -16.07
CA GLY A 1052 -39.77 -29.96 -17.39
C GLY A 1052 -40.83 -28.86 -17.52
N ASP A 1053 -41.59 -28.53 -16.46
CA ASP A 1053 -42.56 -27.41 -16.51
C ASP A 1053 -41.89 -26.04 -16.35
N ASP A 1054 -40.72 -25.96 -15.70
CA ASP A 1054 -39.92 -24.73 -15.66
C ASP A 1054 -39.43 -24.40 -17.08
N ALA A 1055 -39.13 -23.12 -17.39
CA ALA A 1055 -38.62 -22.71 -18.70
C ALA A 1055 -37.16 -22.21 -18.61
N LEU A 1056 -36.30 -22.76 -19.47
CA LEU A 1056 -34.84 -22.63 -19.42
C LEU A 1056 -34.26 -22.34 -20.81
N PHE A 1057 -32.99 -21.94 -20.86
CA PHE A 1057 -32.29 -21.74 -22.13
C PHE A 1057 -31.95 -23.05 -22.84
N VAL A 1058 -31.71 -22.94 -24.15
CA VAL A 1058 -31.26 -24.04 -25.00
C VAL A 1058 -30.00 -23.60 -25.77
N ARG A 1059 -28.95 -24.42 -25.73
CA ARG A 1059 -27.72 -24.27 -26.50
C ARG A 1059 -27.53 -25.50 -27.37
N SER A 1060 -27.22 -25.27 -28.64
CA SER A 1060 -26.96 -26.33 -29.62
C SER A 1060 -25.48 -26.46 -29.94
N ILE A 1061 -25.08 -27.63 -30.45
CA ILE A 1061 -23.82 -27.89 -31.15
C ILE A 1061 -24.11 -28.15 -32.64
N SER A 1062 -23.16 -27.90 -33.54
CA SER A 1062 -23.33 -28.22 -34.95
C SER A 1062 -23.13 -29.72 -35.22
N THR A 1063 -23.87 -30.25 -36.20
CA THR A 1063 -23.76 -31.64 -36.70
C THR A 1063 -23.14 -31.69 -38.11
N LYS A 1064 -22.31 -30.68 -38.44
CA LYS A 1064 -21.56 -30.52 -39.70
C LYS A 1064 -20.06 -30.55 -39.44
#